data_AF-A0A409V8D1-F1
#
_entry.id   AF-A0A409V8D1-F1
#
_cell.length_a   1.000
_cell.length_b   1.000
_cell.length_c   1.000
_cell.angle_alpha   90.00
_cell.angle_beta   90.00
_cell.angle_gamma   90.00
#
_symmetry.space_group_name_H-M   'P 1'
#
loop_
_entity.id
_entity.type
_entity.pdbx_description
1 polymer ?
#
loop_
_entity_poly.entity_id
_entity_poly.type
_entity_poly.pdbx_seq_one_letter_code
_entity_poly.pdbx_strand_id
1 'polypeptide(L)'
;MSSGTKRASPGADEGKSPIDNVELSDENAKKLQDIQRDLARVELVLERQAQAALRPVYEKRRALALTIPNFWPVALMNNSIVALHCQHNADQTALSYLEDVWVEKDPKEHRCFTLEFHFKENQFFSDRVLKKEYKYIPPPAADSDTPDENGITQSMLDFSWERDVEASGTPINWKDADKALTKLYPREVDEYDEDGISDPGSFFNFFESKNDPDDMGLIIANEVFPEAIEWFLGNAEGIDDDSDIDSEDEDSEAEEIDLEKPRTKKLSILPVFVVAHGADTLNHARRHHEPRQAPPLTPSAPAQPSQPGVPAPLPPSPPVSGTATGTLGAPTPSTPTISVSLLATNPTAIPLASIVSTEPSSVTKPLDSTAVPGSTPTLIPGAPPLPNPALLAPAAYPSLDRQPPIDSPEVQQWIQDVANTGVVIPDIPPTNPGGCPNNTDAAADSSRCWWTCGGCTRTSDITECPTALDWGLTYDDGPAFYTSNLLSYLDQVNLKSTFFVVGSRVISYPATLQTQYASGHQIAVHTWSHPALTTLTNEQIIAELGWSKKAIKDVLGVTPNMMRPPFGDIDDRVRAISIAMGLQPVMWTRISPLATFDTDDFNIKGGTTTVQQVLQNWQNILGNATTRDTGFIVLEHDLWEQTVEVATGYILPDALAHTNPKFNIRPVVTCLNRDLKDAYIETNDNSTNPPPIQIPGAVTTTAVRSSQTGGSTGHTGAAVSAHSGMGGAVGSAMVAGLALLTGGRLIQW
;
A
#
# COMPACT_ATOMS: atom_id res chain seq x y z
N MET A 1 44.74 41.03 -31.66
CA MET A 1 43.97 42.24 -31.30
C MET A 1 42.53 42.01 -31.76
N SER A 2 41.48 42.33 -31.02
CA SER A 2 41.42 43.01 -29.70
C SER A 2 41.44 42.04 -28.52
N SER A 3 41.70 42.55 -27.31
CA SER A 3 41.29 41.90 -26.05
C SER A 3 39.87 42.36 -25.67
N GLY A 4 39.20 41.58 -24.82
CA GLY A 4 37.85 41.86 -24.31
C GLY A 4 37.72 41.41 -22.86
N THR A 5 38.24 42.22 -21.92
CA THR A 5 38.29 41.87 -20.50
C THR A 5 36.91 42.00 -19.84
N LYS A 6 36.21 40.88 -19.61
CA LYS A 6 35.09 40.87 -18.66
C LYS A 6 35.63 41.11 -17.25
N ARG A 7 35.04 42.08 -16.52
CA ARG A 7 35.25 42.23 -15.07
C ARG A 7 34.54 41.10 -14.35
N ALA A 8 35.20 40.48 -13.38
CA ALA A 8 34.51 39.74 -12.32
C ALA A 8 33.93 40.75 -11.30
N SER A 9 32.78 40.43 -10.72
CA SER A 9 32.30 41.06 -9.48
C SER A 9 32.97 40.35 -8.29
N PRO A 10 33.53 41.06 -7.31
CA PRO A 10 34.01 40.44 -6.08
C PRO A 10 32.85 40.16 -5.12
N GLY A 11 32.82 38.97 -4.50
CA GLY A 11 31.87 38.66 -3.42
C GLY A 11 30.94 37.45 -3.62
N ALA A 12 31.24 36.56 -4.55
CA ALA A 12 30.56 35.27 -4.69
C ALA A 12 31.59 34.12 -4.62
N ASP A 13 32.05 33.81 -3.40
CA ASP A 13 32.55 32.47 -3.10
C ASP A 13 31.30 31.58 -2.96
N GLU A 14 30.90 30.96 -4.06
CA GLU A 14 29.89 29.90 -4.05
C GLU A 14 30.42 28.74 -3.21
N GLY A 15 29.73 28.45 -2.11
CA GLY A 15 29.98 27.26 -1.30
C GLY A 15 29.55 26.00 -2.05
N LYS A 16 30.36 25.57 -3.03
CA LYS A 16 30.20 24.29 -3.72
C LYS A 16 29.99 23.18 -2.70
N SER A 17 29.07 22.25 -2.97
CA SER A 17 28.88 21.12 -2.05
C SER A 17 30.19 20.32 -1.96
N PRO A 18 30.56 19.81 -0.77
CA PRO A 18 31.61 18.81 -0.66
C PRO A 18 31.37 17.57 -1.53
N ILE A 19 30.12 17.33 -1.93
CA ILE A 19 29.66 16.18 -2.73
C ILE A 19 29.84 16.42 -4.23
N ASP A 20 29.71 17.67 -4.72
CA ASP A 20 29.76 18.00 -6.17
C ASP A 20 31.14 17.81 -6.82
N ASN A 21 32.15 17.42 -6.03
CA ASN A 21 33.53 17.22 -6.47
C ASN A 21 33.97 15.73 -6.39
N VAL A 22 33.02 14.79 -6.32
CA VAL A 22 33.30 13.34 -6.44
C VAL A 22 33.56 12.99 -7.90
N GLU A 23 34.76 13.33 -8.38
CA GLU A 23 35.29 12.81 -9.65
C GLU A 23 35.56 11.30 -9.48
N LEU A 24 34.62 10.47 -9.95
CA LEU A 24 34.80 9.02 -10.02
C LEU A 24 35.84 8.71 -11.10
N SER A 25 37.08 8.42 -10.69
CA SER A 25 38.15 8.05 -11.62
C SER A 25 37.81 6.79 -12.41
N ASP A 26 38.31 6.68 -13.65
CA ASP A 26 38.12 5.50 -14.52
C ASP A 26 38.46 4.18 -13.80
N GLU A 27 39.47 4.21 -12.92
CA GLU A 27 39.89 3.07 -12.11
C GLU A 27 38.82 2.65 -11.08
N ASN A 28 38.12 3.60 -10.47
CA ASN A 28 37.06 3.33 -9.50
C ASN A 28 35.71 3.05 -10.17
N ALA A 29 35.40 3.72 -11.29
CA ALA A 29 34.27 3.37 -12.15
C ALA A 29 34.38 1.91 -12.62
N LYS A 30 35.57 1.50 -13.07
CA LYS A 30 35.83 0.10 -13.45
C LYS A 30 35.65 -0.86 -12.26
N LYS A 31 36.17 -0.55 -11.07
CA LYS A 31 35.98 -1.42 -9.89
C LYS A 31 34.50 -1.62 -9.54
N LEU A 32 33.68 -0.57 -9.66
CA LEU A 32 32.24 -0.66 -9.43
C LEU A 32 31.54 -1.53 -10.50
N GLN A 33 31.91 -1.37 -11.77
CA GLN A 33 31.42 -2.24 -12.86
C GLN A 33 31.83 -3.70 -12.70
N ASP A 34 33.07 -3.96 -12.26
CA ASP A 34 33.55 -5.32 -12.00
C ASP A 34 32.80 -5.93 -10.78
N ILE A 35 32.49 -5.15 -9.73
CA ILE A 35 31.61 -5.58 -8.62
C ILE A 35 30.17 -5.85 -9.08
N GLN A 36 29.60 -5.00 -9.96
CA GLN A 36 28.26 -5.23 -10.51
C GLN A 36 28.18 -6.53 -11.32
N ARG A 37 29.23 -6.88 -12.09
CA ARG A 37 29.33 -8.18 -12.78
C ARG A 37 29.43 -9.35 -11.80
N ASP A 38 30.14 -9.19 -10.69
CA ASP A 38 30.26 -10.23 -9.67
C ASP A 38 28.92 -10.46 -8.93
N LEU A 39 28.13 -9.41 -8.68
CA LEU A 39 26.76 -9.51 -8.16
C LEU A 39 25.84 -10.24 -9.15
N ALA A 40 25.76 -9.78 -10.39
CA ALA A 40 24.93 -10.38 -11.44
C ALA A 40 25.29 -11.87 -11.69
N ARG A 41 26.57 -12.25 -11.56
CA ARG A 41 26.98 -13.66 -11.59
C ARG A 41 26.39 -14.47 -10.43
N VAL A 42 26.45 -13.95 -9.20
CA VAL A 42 25.92 -14.65 -8.02
C VAL A 42 24.40 -14.79 -8.12
N GLU A 43 23.69 -13.74 -8.53
CA GLU A 43 22.24 -13.75 -8.74
C GLU A 43 21.83 -14.80 -9.78
N LEU A 44 22.48 -14.83 -10.94
CA LEU A 44 22.21 -15.80 -12.01
C LEU A 44 22.50 -17.26 -11.58
N VAL A 45 23.49 -17.48 -10.73
CA VAL A 45 23.78 -18.80 -10.14
C VAL A 45 22.70 -19.22 -9.13
N LEU A 46 22.21 -18.28 -8.31
CA LEU A 46 21.12 -18.53 -7.35
C LEU A 46 19.79 -18.82 -8.07
N GLU A 47 19.45 -18.07 -9.12
CA GLU A 47 18.23 -18.28 -9.91
C GLU A 47 18.21 -19.68 -10.55
N ARG A 48 19.34 -20.11 -11.14
CA ARG A 48 19.50 -21.48 -11.69
C ARG A 48 19.25 -22.56 -10.66
N GLN A 49 19.77 -22.38 -9.44
CA GLN A 49 19.58 -23.33 -8.34
C GLN A 49 18.12 -23.33 -7.85
N ALA A 50 17.49 -22.17 -7.76
CA ALA A 50 16.09 -22.03 -7.37
C ALA A 50 15.16 -22.72 -8.38
N GLN A 51 15.29 -22.42 -9.69
CA GLN A 51 14.47 -23.02 -10.74
C GLN A 51 14.63 -24.55 -10.79
N ALA A 52 15.86 -25.06 -10.65
CA ALA A 52 16.13 -26.51 -10.59
C ALA A 52 15.49 -27.18 -9.36
N ALA A 53 15.41 -26.50 -8.22
CA ALA A 53 14.76 -26.99 -7.00
C ALA A 53 13.23 -26.87 -7.06
N LEU A 54 12.70 -25.84 -7.72
CA LEU A 54 11.26 -25.57 -7.86
C LEU A 54 10.56 -26.50 -8.86
N ARG A 55 11.23 -26.93 -9.94
CA ARG A 55 10.65 -27.84 -10.95
C ARG A 55 9.89 -29.05 -10.36
N PRO A 56 10.45 -29.90 -9.47
CA PRO A 56 9.72 -31.02 -8.88
C PRO A 56 8.56 -30.59 -7.95
N VAL A 57 8.58 -29.35 -7.44
CA VAL A 57 7.47 -28.77 -6.68
C VAL A 57 6.33 -28.35 -7.62
N TYR A 58 6.65 -27.74 -8.76
CA TYR A 58 5.67 -27.43 -9.81
C TYR A 58 5.08 -28.70 -10.45
N GLU A 59 5.88 -29.75 -10.68
CA GLU A 59 5.39 -31.07 -11.12
C GLU A 59 4.41 -31.69 -10.11
N LYS A 60 4.68 -31.53 -8.79
CA LYS A 60 3.75 -31.94 -7.72
C LYS A 60 2.49 -31.07 -7.69
N ARG A 61 2.58 -29.75 -7.89
CA ARG A 61 1.41 -28.86 -8.00
C ARG A 61 0.54 -29.24 -9.19
N ARG A 62 1.14 -29.42 -10.36
CA ARG A 62 0.49 -29.82 -11.62
C ARG A 62 -0.40 -31.05 -11.43
N ALA A 63 0.12 -32.08 -10.75
CA ALA A 63 -0.62 -33.30 -10.44
C ALA A 63 -1.86 -33.10 -9.53
N LEU A 64 -1.91 -32.01 -8.74
CA LEU A 64 -3.08 -31.62 -7.94
C LEU A 64 -4.01 -30.66 -8.70
N ALA A 65 -3.46 -29.66 -9.38
CA ALA A 65 -4.18 -28.67 -10.19
C ALA A 65 -5.10 -29.35 -11.23
N LEU A 66 -4.59 -30.38 -11.92
CA LEU A 66 -5.35 -31.21 -12.87
C LEU A 66 -6.59 -31.91 -12.27
N THR A 67 -6.72 -31.96 -10.94
CA THR A 67 -7.90 -32.54 -10.26
C THR A 67 -8.93 -31.50 -9.81
N ILE A 68 -8.59 -30.21 -9.90
CA ILE A 68 -9.41 -29.08 -9.45
C ILE A 68 -10.09 -28.45 -10.68
N PRO A 69 -11.43 -28.47 -10.79
CA PRO A 69 -12.13 -27.83 -11.90
C PRO A 69 -11.78 -26.34 -11.99
N ASN A 70 -11.48 -25.88 -13.21
CA ASN A 70 -11.19 -24.48 -13.54
C ASN A 70 -10.01 -23.84 -12.77
N PHE A 71 -9.07 -24.65 -12.24
CA PHE A 71 -7.90 -24.14 -11.51
C PHE A 71 -7.15 -23.03 -12.27
N TRP A 72 -6.69 -23.35 -13.48
CA TRP A 72 -5.91 -22.39 -14.28
C TRP A 72 -6.72 -21.21 -14.81
N PRO A 73 -7.96 -21.36 -15.32
CA PRO A 73 -8.82 -20.22 -15.67
C PRO A 73 -9.03 -19.24 -14.51
N VAL A 74 -9.27 -19.72 -13.29
CA VAL A 74 -9.46 -18.84 -12.12
C VAL A 74 -8.13 -18.20 -11.70
N ALA A 75 -7.01 -18.94 -11.72
CA ALA A 75 -5.70 -18.37 -11.44
C ALA A 75 -5.29 -17.28 -12.47
N LEU A 76 -5.59 -17.48 -13.75
CA LEU A 76 -5.34 -16.50 -14.81
C LEU A 76 -6.24 -15.27 -14.66
N MET A 77 -7.55 -15.44 -14.51
CA MET A 77 -8.51 -14.33 -14.46
C MET A 77 -8.58 -13.60 -13.11
N ASN A 78 -7.81 -14.04 -12.11
CA ASN A 78 -7.61 -13.28 -10.87
C ASN A 78 -6.42 -12.30 -10.96
N ASN A 79 -5.56 -12.40 -11.98
CA ASN A 79 -4.55 -11.40 -12.31
C ASN A 79 -5.17 -10.31 -13.19
N SER A 80 -4.98 -9.04 -12.83
CA SER A 80 -5.58 -7.85 -13.46
C SER A 80 -5.37 -7.79 -14.98
N ILE A 81 -4.11 -7.80 -15.41
CA ILE A 81 -3.73 -7.71 -16.83
C ILE A 81 -4.27 -8.92 -17.62
N VAL A 82 -4.11 -10.14 -17.09
CA VAL A 82 -4.62 -11.34 -17.78
C VAL A 82 -6.16 -11.36 -17.81
N ALA A 83 -6.84 -10.80 -16.81
CA ALA A 83 -8.29 -10.65 -16.79
C ALA A 83 -8.80 -9.63 -17.83
N LEU A 84 -8.08 -8.52 -18.04
CA LEU A 84 -8.37 -7.52 -19.08
C LEU A 84 -8.41 -8.17 -20.48
N HIS A 85 -7.40 -8.97 -20.83
CA HIS A 85 -7.41 -9.75 -22.08
C HIS A 85 -8.49 -10.85 -22.13
N CYS A 86 -9.06 -11.23 -20.98
CA CYS A 86 -10.15 -12.21 -20.88
C CYS A 86 -11.55 -11.58 -20.76
N GLN A 87 -11.70 -10.27 -21.06
CA GLN A 87 -12.99 -9.55 -20.94
C GLN A 87 -14.15 -10.18 -21.75
N HIS A 88 -13.82 -10.81 -22.88
CA HIS A 88 -14.82 -11.42 -23.76
C HIS A 88 -15.38 -12.73 -23.17
N ASN A 89 -16.70 -12.79 -22.97
CA ASN A 89 -17.43 -14.01 -22.57
C ASN A 89 -17.09 -15.25 -23.44
N ALA A 90 -16.73 -15.05 -24.70
CA ALA A 90 -16.30 -16.11 -25.61
C ALA A 90 -14.92 -16.70 -25.23
N ASP A 91 -13.98 -15.86 -24.80
CA ASP A 91 -12.67 -16.28 -24.31
C ASP A 91 -12.80 -17.04 -23.00
N GLN A 92 -13.59 -16.51 -22.04
CA GLN A 92 -13.88 -17.19 -20.77
C GLN A 92 -14.54 -18.57 -21.03
N THR A 93 -15.43 -18.66 -22.02
CA THR A 93 -16.03 -19.93 -22.44
C THR A 93 -14.97 -20.89 -23.03
N ALA A 94 -14.01 -20.41 -23.83
CA ALA A 94 -12.93 -21.22 -24.37
C ALA A 94 -11.93 -21.66 -23.27
N LEU A 95 -11.56 -20.74 -22.38
CA LEU A 95 -10.71 -20.97 -21.20
C LEU A 95 -11.34 -21.96 -20.21
N SER A 96 -12.66 -22.06 -20.12
CA SER A 96 -13.31 -23.11 -19.29
C SER A 96 -12.95 -24.56 -19.69
N TYR A 97 -12.34 -24.76 -20.87
CA TYR A 97 -11.78 -26.03 -21.33
C TYR A 97 -10.29 -26.23 -21.03
N LEU A 98 -9.58 -25.22 -20.51
CA LEU A 98 -8.18 -25.28 -20.11
C LEU A 98 -8.02 -26.26 -18.93
N GLU A 99 -7.13 -27.24 -19.08
CA GLU A 99 -6.80 -28.22 -18.03
C GLU A 99 -5.52 -27.81 -17.30
N ASP A 100 -4.56 -27.23 -18.01
CA ASP A 100 -3.20 -27.05 -17.52
C ASP A 100 -2.45 -25.91 -18.19
N VAL A 101 -1.62 -25.20 -17.42
CA VAL A 101 -0.61 -24.26 -17.91
C VAL A 101 0.76 -24.74 -17.45
N TRP A 102 1.73 -24.77 -18.35
CA TRP A 102 3.09 -25.18 -18.04
C TRP A 102 4.13 -24.20 -18.60
N VAL A 103 5.11 -23.85 -17.77
CA VAL A 103 6.30 -23.10 -18.17
C VAL A 103 7.48 -24.08 -18.22
N GLU A 104 8.04 -24.27 -19.42
CA GLU A 104 9.29 -24.98 -19.61
C GLU A 104 10.39 -23.94 -19.90
N LYS A 105 11.20 -23.58 -18.89
CA LYS A 105 12.34 -22.67 -19.03
C LYS A 105 13.42 -23.29 -19.96
N ASP A 106 14.11 -22.47 -20.76
CA ASP A 106 15.17 -22.95 -21.65
C ASP A 106 16.40 -23.48 -20.85
N PRO A 107 16.99 -24.63 -21.23
CA PRO A 107 18.05 -25.28 -20.46
C PRO A 107 19.44 -24.63 -20.57
N LYS A 108 19.60 -23.58 -21.39
CA LYS A 108 20.82 -22.75 -21.48
C LYS A 108 20.60 -21.37 -20.86
N GLU A 109 19.42 -20.79 -21.08
CA GLU A 109 19.06 -19.44 -20.66
C GLU A 109 17.67 -19.45 -20.00
N HIS A 110 17.65 -19.69 -18.69
CA HIS A 110 16.42 -19.89 -17.88
C HIS A 110 15.51 -18.66 -17.79
N ARG A 111 15.97 -17.47 -18.21
CA ARG A 111 15.09 -16.31 -18.40
C ARG A 111 14.15 -16.53 -19.58
N CYS A 112 14.60 -17.22 -20.63
CA CYS A 112 13.80 -17.67 -21.78
C CYS A 112 12.95 -18.91 -21.44
N PHE A 113 11.81 -19.10 -22.12
CA PHE A 113 10.87 -20.19 -21.81
C PHE A 113 9.86 -20.50 -22.93
N THR A 114 9.22 -21.66 -22.83
CA THR A 114 7.98 -21.98 -23.55
C THR A 114 6.81 -22.05 -22.59
N LEU A 115 5.74 -21.30 -22.87
CA LEU A 115 4.41 -21.49 -22.28
C LEU A 115 3.65 -22.55 -23.07
N GLU A 116 2.99 -23.47 -22.37
CA GLU A 116 2.06 -24.46 -22.92
C GLU A 116 0.70 -24.39 -22.22
N PHE A 117 -0.38 -24.24 -22.99
CA PHE A 117 -1.76 -24.23 -22.50
C PHE A 117 -2.49 -25.46 -23.04
N HIS A 118 -2.85 -26.40 -22.16
CA HIS A 118 -3.40 -27.71 -22.52
C HIS A 118 -4.92 -27.72 -22.37
N PHE A 119 -5.66 -28.04 -23.43
CA PHE A 119 -7.12 -27.91 -23.51
C PHE A 119 -7.87 -29.24 -23.71
N LYS A 120 -9.02 -29.36 -23.04
CA LYS A 120 -10.10 -30.29 -23.38
C LYS A 120 -10.62 -30.03 -24.78
N GLU A 121 -11.41 -30.98 -25.28
CA GLU A 121 -12.14 -30.77 -26.53
C GLU A 121 -13.20 -29.67 -26.36
N ASN A 122 -12.96 -28.53 -27.01
CA ASN A 122 -13.80 -27.35 -26.95
C ASN A 122 -14.52 -27.11 -28.29
N GLN A 123 -15.42 -26.13 -28.35
CA GLN A 123 -16.20 -25.81 -29.55
C GLN A 123 -15.51 -24.84 -30.53
N PHE A 124 -14.38 -24.23 -30.16
CA PHE A 124 -13.77 -23.12 -30.88
C PHE A 124 -12.63 -23.56 -31.81
N PHE A 125 -11.70 -24.35 -31.30
CA PHE A 125 -10.51 -24.82 -32.02
C PHE A 125 -10.29 -26.33 -31.83
N SER A 126 -9.37 -26.89 -32.62
CA SER A 126 -9.05 -28.32 -32.65
C SER A 126 -7.77 -28.69 -31.91
N ASP A 127 -6.92 -27.70 -31.59
CA ASP A 127 -5.68 -27.87 -30.84
C ASP A 127 -5.92 -28.36 -29.42
N ARG A 128 -5.02 -29.21 -28.94
CA ARG A 128 -4.98 -29.70 -27.55
C ARG A 128 -3.90 -29.02 -26.70
N VAL A 129 -2.92 -28.39 -27.35
CA VAL A 129 -1.88 -27.60 -26.69
C VAL A 129 -1.62 -26.37 -27.55
N LEU A 130 -1.92 -25.18 -27.03
CA LEU A 130 -1.42 -23.92 -27.59
C LEU A 130 -0.08 -23.58 -26.94
N LYS A 131 0.81 -22.92 -27.69
CA LYS A 131 2.17 -22.61 -27.23
C LYS A 131 2.61 -21.20 -27.58
N LYS A 132 3.43 -20.61 -26.72
CA LYS A 132 4.15 -19.35 -26.94
C LYS A 132 5.61 -19.59 -26.53
N GLU A 133 6.56 -19.35 -27.43
CA GLU A 133 7.99 -19.62 -27.21
C GLU A 133 8.75 -18.29 -27.18
N TYR A 134 9.45 -18.04 -26.08
CA TYR A 134 10.36 -16.91 -25.85
C TYR A 134 11.76 -17.48 -26.00
N LYS A 135 12.25 -17.45 -27.23
CA LYS A 135 13.36 -18.30 -27.66
C LYS A 135 14.69 -17.58 -27.55
N TYR A 136 15.64 -18.17 -26.83
CA TYR A 136 17.00 -17.62 -26.72
C TYR A 136 17.71 -17.61 -28.09
N ILE A 137 18.10 -16.42 -28.52
CA ILE A 137 18.94 -16.12 -29.69
C ILE A 137 20.32 -15.70 -29.15
N PRO A 138 21.30 -16.62 -29.05
CA PRO A 138 22.60 -16.29 -28.47
C PRO A 138 23.34 -15.23 -29.30
N PRO A 139 23.92 -14.19 -28.67
CA PRO A 139 24.69 -13.18 -29.39
C PRO A 139 25.99 -13.79 -29.96
N PRO A 140 26.56 -13.23 -31.04
CA PRO A 140 27.74 -13.81 -31.71
C PRO A 140 29.01 -13.99 -30.84
N ALA A 141 29.07 -13.36 -29.66
CA ALA A 141 30.14 -13.56 -28.69
C ALA A 141 30.04 -14.93 -27.98
N ALA A 142 28.82 -15.47 -27.79
CA ALA A 142 28.56 -16.67 -27.01
C ALA A 142 29.21 -17.94 -27.60
N ASP A 143 29.43 -18.00 -28.90
CA ASP A 143 30.18 -19.08 -29.57
C ASP A 143 31.68 -19.10 -29.19
N SER A 144 32.20 -18.00 -28.64
CA SER A 144 33.60 -17.84 -28.22
C SER A 144 33.79 -17.73 -26.70
N ASP A 145 32.69 -17.68 -25.94
CA ASP A 145 32.71 -17.58 -24.48
C ASP A 145 33.26 -18.86 -23.83
N THR A 146 34.02 -18.68 -22.75
CA THR A 146 34.40 -19.77 -21.84
C THR A 146 33.58 -19.64 -20.56
N PRO A 147 32.74 -20.64 -20.20
CA PRO A 147 32.02 -20.62 -18.93
C PRO A 147 32.96 -20.66 -17.73
N ASP A 148 32.56 -20.01 -16.64
CA ASP A 148 33.23 -20.10 -15.34
C ASP A 148 32.90 -21.41 -14.58
N GLU A 149 33.39 -21.54 -13.35
CA GLU A 149 33.20 -22.73 -12.52
C GLU A 149 31.73 -23.04 -12.15
N ASN A 150 30.83 -22.05 -12.30
CA ASN A 150 29.38 -22.21 -12.10
C ASN A 150 28.61 -22.32 -13.43
N GLY A 151 29.31 -22.33 -14.57
CA GLY A 151 28.70 -22.41 -15.90
C GLY A 151 28.08 -21.10 -16.38
N ILE A 152 28.52 -19.95 -15.85
CA ILE A 152 28.10 -18.63 -16.34
C ILE A 152 29.09 -18.15 -17.42
N THR A 153 28.57 -17.55 -18.50
CA THR A 153 29.39 -16.89 -19.53
C THR A 153 29.21 -15.37 -19.52
N GLN A 154 30.11 -14.64 -20.18
CA GLN A 154 29.98 -13.18 -20.27
C GLN A 154 28.71 -12.77 -21.04
N SER A 155 28.35 -13.48 -22.11
CA SER A 155 27.09 -13.24 -22.85
C SER A 155 25.82 -13.48 -22.01
N MET A 156 25.89 -14.31 -20.96
CA MET A 156 24.77 -14.48 -20.02
C MET A 156 24.66 -13.31 -19.04
N LEU A 157 25.77 -12.66 -18.69
CA LEU A 157 25.78 -11.43 -17.87
C LEU A 157 25.34 -10.20 -18.68
N ASP A 158 25.73 -10.13 -19.95
CA ASP A 158 25.40 -9.02 -20.87
C ASP A 158 24.05 -9.21 -21.61
N PHE A 159 23.20 -10.13 -21.14
CA PHE A 159 21.92 -10.53 -21.75
C PHE A 159 20.91 -9.37 -21.88
N SER A 160 20.13 -9.36 -22.97
CA SER A 160 19.09 -8.36 -23.23
C SER A 160 17.87 -8.99 -23.91
N TRP A 161 16.67 -8.74 -23.37
CA TRP A 161 15.40 -9.26 -23.91
C TRP A 161 15.17 -8.85 -25.37
N GLU A 162 15.36 -7.57 -25.71
CA GLU A 162 15.19 -7.04 -27.08
C GLU A 162 16.10 -7.71 -28.13
N ARG A 163 17.29 -8.15 -27.71
CA ARG A 163 18.39 -8.56 -28.58
C ARG A 163 18.53 -10.08 -28.67
N ASP A 164 18.36 -10.76 -27.54
CA ASP A 164 18.68 -12.17 -27.37
C ASP A 164 17.43 -13.05 -27.24
N VAL A 165 16.22 -12.53 -27.48
CA VAL A 165 14.98 -13.29 -27.42
C VAL A 165 14.10 -13.05 -28.66
N GLU A 166 13.69 -14.13 -29.33
CA GLU A 166 12.63 -14.07 -30.35
C GLU A 166 11.34 -14.69 -29.79
N ALA A 167 10.29 -13.88 -29.63
CA ALA A 167 8.95 -14.36 -29.32
C ALA A 167 8.27 -14.96 -30.57
N SER A 168 7.60 -16.09 -30.40
CA SER A 168 6.90 -16.79 -31.47
C SER A 168 5.41 -16.44 -31.56
N GLY A 169 4.86 -16.56 -32.77
CA GLY A 169 3.42 -16.57 -33.03
C GLY A 169 2.98 -17.96 -33.49
N THR A 170 1.95 -18.49 -32.85
CA THR A 170 1.39 -19.84 -33.04
C THR A 170 -0.04 -19.73 -33.57
N PRO A 171 -0.28 -20.02 -34.87
CA PRO A 171 -1.63 -20.03 -35.45
C PRO A 171 -2.53 -21.08 -34.79
N ILE A 172 -3.80 -20.73 -34.56
CA ILE A 172 -4.79 -21.59 -33.93
C ILE A 172 -5.64 -22.27 -35.01
N ASN A 173 -5.86 -23.58 -34.87
CA ASN A 173 -6.68 -24.39 -35.78
C ASN A 173 -8.16 -24.30 -35.39
N TRP A 174 -8.71 -23.09 -35.53
CA TRP A 174 -10.13 -22.76 -35.37
C TRP A 174 -11.03 -23.69 -36.21
N LYS A 175 -12.15 -24.14 -35.63
CA LYS A 175 -13.07 -25.11 -36.25
C LYS A 175 -13.92 -24.50 -37.36
N ASP A 176 -14.45 -23.30 -37.12
CA ASP A 176 -15.30 -22.54 -38.03
C ASP A 176 -14.97 -21.04 -37.99
N ALA A 177 -15.36 -20.29 -39.02
CA ALA A 177 -15.03 -18.85 -39.11
C ALA A 177 -15.74 -17.99 -38.07
N ASP A 178 -16.95 -18.37 -37.65
CA ASP A 178 -17.73 -17.76 -36.55
C ASP A 178 -17.30 -18.28 -35.16
N LYS A 179 -16.14 -18.96 -35.09
CA LYS A 179 -15.50 -19.44 -33.86
C LYS A 179 -14.07 -18.92 -33.69
N ALA A 180 -13.53 -18.21 -34.69
CA ALA A 180 -12.19 -17.64 -34.65
C ALA A 180 -12.18 -16.35 -33.82
N LEU A 181 -11.87 -16.47 -32.53
CA LEU A 181 -12.02 -15.36 -31.57
C LEU A 181 -11.12 -14.16 -31.91
N THR A 182 -9.91 -14.41 -32.42
CA THR A 182 -8.97 -13.41 -32.96
C THR A 182 -9.48 -12.64 -34.19
N LYS A 183 -10.58 -13.07 -34.80
CA LYS A 183 -11.25 -12.39 -35.93
C LYS A 183 -12.61 -11.79 -35.57
N LEU A 184 -13.17 -12.20 -34.44
CA LEU A 184 -14.39 -11.60 -33.87
C LEU A 184 -14.03 -10.42 -32.97
N TYR A 185 -12.89 -10.51 -32.28
CA TYR A 185 -12.33 -9.52 -31.37
C TYR A 185 -10.82 -9.37 -31.69
N PRO A 186 -10.46 -8.67 -32.79
CA PRO A 186 -9.08 -8.31 -33.07
C PRO A 186 -8.54 -7.34 -31.99
N ARG A 187 -7.23 -7.28 -31.78
CA ARG A 187 -6.60 -6.22 -30.97
C ARG A 187 -6.61 -4.92 -31.80
N GLU A 188 -7.19 -3.84 -31.27
CA GLU A 188 -7.21 -2.53 -31.93
C GLU A 188 -6.19 -1.60 -31.28
N VAL A 189 -5.37 -0.98 -32.13
CA VAL A 189 -4.25 -0.10 -31.79
C VAL A 189 -4.50 1.22 -32.51
N ASP A 190 -4.67 2.31 -31.76
CA ASP A 190 -4.74 3.63 -32.37
C ASP A 190 -3.35 4.06 -32.87
N GLU A 191 -3.29 4.84 -33.95
CA GLU A 191 -2.06 5.40 -34.52
C GLU A 191 -1.75 6.81 -33.95
N TYR A 192 -2.60 7.36 -33.07
CA TYR A 192 -2.49 8.71 -32.51
C TYR A 192 -2.22 8.77 -30.99
N ASP A 193 -2.45 7.70 -30.25
CA ASP A 193 -2.10 7.60 -28.83
C ASP A 193 -0.73 6.92 -28.66
N GLU A 194 0.22 7.56 -27.95
CA GLU A 194 1.57 7.01 -27.75
C GLU A 194 1.60 5.79 -26.82
N ASP A 195 0.51 5.51 -26.08
CA ASP A 195 0.35 4.36 -25.18
C ASP A 195 -0.21 3.08 -25.88
N GLY A 196 -0.81 3.19 -27.06
CA GLY A 196 -0.78 2.10 -28.06
C GLY A 196 -1.77 0.91 -27.98
N ILE A 197 -2.90 1.00 -27.26
CA ILE A 197 -4.10 0.13 -27.39
C ILE A 197 -5.37 0.96 -27.21
N SER A 198 -6.45 0.62 -27.94
CA SER A 198 -7.82 0.99 -27.55
C SER A 198 -8.70 -0.23 -27.18
N ASP A 199 -8.51 -1.40 -27.82
CA ASP A 199 -9.09 -2.68 -27.37
C ASP A 199 -8.02 -3.79 -27.37
N PRO A 200 -7.74 -4.47 -26.23
CA PRO A 200 -6.85 -5.64 -26.18
C PRO A 200 -7.34 -6.83 -27.03
N GLY A 201 -8.63 -6.86 -27.39
CA GLY A 201 -9.29 -7.87 -28.20
C GLY A 201 -9.52 -9.18 -27.46
N SER A 202 -9.50 -10.29 -28.19
CA SER A 202 -9.55 -11.64 -27.62
C SER A 202 -8.21 -12.04 -26.98
N PHE A 203 -8.26 -12.73 -25.84
CA PHE A 203 -7.11 -13.38 -25.19
C PHE A 203 -6.27 -14.20 -26.18
N PHE A 204 -6.91 -14.85 -27.16
CA PHE A 204 -6.22 -15.73 -28.11
C PHE A 204 -5.33 -14.98 -29.12
N ASN A 205 -5.42 -13.65 -29.19
CA ASN A 205 -4.45 -12.82 -29.94
C ASN A 205 -3.03 -12.96 -29.36
N PHE A 206 -2.90 -13.27 -28.07
CA PHE A 206 -1.63 -13.61 -27.41
C PHE A 206 -0.85 -14.68 -28.19
N PHE A 207 -1.52 -15.74 -28.63
CA PHE A 207 -0.86 -16.84 -29.35
C PHE A 207 -0.58 -16.49 -30.81
N GLU A 208 -1.53 -15.90 -31.54
CA GLU A 208 -1.34 -15.66 -32.99
C GLU A 208 -0.39 -14.47 -33.27
N SER A 209 -0.21 -13.55 -32.32
CA SER A 209 0.76 -12.45 -32.39
C SER A 209 2.21 -12.94 -32.24
N LYS A 210 3.16 -12.25 -32.91
CA LYS A 210 4.60 -12.40 -32.67
C LYS A 210 5.10 -11.60 -31.47
N ASN A 211 4.47 -10.47 -31.16
CA ASN A 211 4.82 -9.66 -29.99
C ASN A 211 4.31 -10.34 -28.72
N ASP A 212 4.82 -9.94 -27.56
CA ASP A 212 4.09 -10.12 -26.31
C ASP A 212 3.20 -8.88 -26.12
N PRO A 213 1.88 -8.97 -26.29
CA PRO A 213 1.00 -7.87 -25.92
C PRO A 213 1.06 -7.73 -24.39
N ASP A 214 1.47 -6.55 -23.95
CA ASP A 214 1.20 -6.08 -22.58
C ASP A 214 1.89 -6.98 -21.52
N ASP A 215 3.08 -7.48 -21.94
CA ASP A 215 3.95 -8.43 -21.25
C ASP A 215 3.26 -9.69 -20.67
N MET A 216 2.10 -10.06 -21.22
CA MET A 216 1.28 -11.19 -20.75
C MET A 216 2.08 -12.49 -20.56
N GLY A 217 3.00 -12.82 -21.47
CA GLY A 217 3.81 -14.03 -21.34
C GLY A 217 4.84 -13.95 -20.22
N LEU A 218 5.41 -12.78 -19.94
CA LEU A 218 6.29 -12.55 -18.80
C LEU A 218 5.51 -12.65 -17.48
N ILE A 219 4.37 -11.95 -17.39
CA ILE A 219 3.44 -11.98 -16.24
C ILE A 219 3.01 -13.44 -15.96
N ILE A 220 2.51 -14.15 -16.98
CA ILE A 220 2.06 -15.53 -16.83
C ILE A 220 3.21 -16.46 -16.46
N ALA A 221 4.44 -16.25 -16.96
CA ALA A 221 5.56 -17.16 -16.68
C ALA A 221 6.32 -16.89 -15.38
N ASN A 222 6.26 -15.66 -14.85
CA ASN A 222 7.05 -15.21 -13.70
C ASN A 222 6.22 -14.82 -12.46
N GLU A 223 4.92 -14.52 -12.62
CA GLU A 223 3.98 -14.26 -11.51
C GLU A 223 2.91 -15.36 -11.42
N VAL A 224 2.07 -15.49 -12.46
CA VAL A 224 0.89 -16.37 -12.39
C VAL A 224 1.29 -17.84 -12.34
N PHE A 225 2.28 -18.28 -13.13
CA PHE A 225 2.74 -19.66 -13.09
C PHE A 225 3.49 -20.02 -11.79
N PRO A 226 4.39 -19.21 -11.22
CA PRO A 226 4.95 -19.50 -9.91
C PRO A 226 3.90 -19.55 -8.80
N GLU A 227 3.02 -18.55 -8.73
CA GLU A 227 2.12 -18.35 -7.58
C GLU A 227 0.68 -18.85 -7.79
N ALA A 228 0.46 -19.68 -8.82
CA ALA A 228 -0.85 -20.16 -9.28
C ALA A 228 -1.84 -20.67 -8.20
N ILE A 229 -1.34 -21.05 -7.02
CA ILE A 229 -2.18 -21.44 -5.88
C ILE A 229 -2.81 -20.20 -5.22
N GLU A 230 -2.02 -19.17 -4.93
CA GLU A 230 -2.51 -17.94 -4.30
C GLU A 230 -3.39 -17.15 -5.26
N TRP A 231 -3.03 -17.12 -6.55
CA TRP A 231 -3.93 -16.64 -7.61
C TRP A 231 -5.25 -17.40 -7.66
N PHE A 232 -5.22 -18.74 -7.65
CA PHE A 232 -6.46 -19.55 -7.63
C PHE A 232 -7.33 -19.31 -6.38
N LEU A 233 -6.71 -19.04 -5.23
CA LEU A 233 -7.40 -18.78 -3.97
C LEU A 233 -7.94 -17.35 -3.84
N GLY A 234 -7.45 -16.41 -4.66
CA GLY A 234 -7.72 -14.97 -4.50
C GLY A 234 -6.90 -14.33 -3.37
N ASN A 235 -5.73 -14.90 -3.06
CA ASN A 235 -4.78 -14.42 -2.05
C ASN A 235 -3.63 -13.60 -2.65
N ALA A 236 -3.31 -13.80 -3.93
CA ALA A 236 -2.28 -13.03 -4.63
C ALA A 236 -2.82 -11.62 -4.92
N GLU A 237 -2.07 -10.62 -4.50
CA GLU A 237 -2.32 -9.21 -4.84
C GLU A 237 -1.65 -8.95 -6.18
N GLY A 238 -2.41 -8.43 -7.14
CA GLY A 238 -1.84 -8.05 -8.42
C GLY A 238 -1.12 -6.71 -8.36
N ILE A 239 -0.46 -6.38 -9.46
CA ILE A 239 -0.28 -4.97 -9.79
C ILE A 239 -1.71 -4.43 -10.00
N ASP A 240 -2.18 -3.63 -9.05
CA ASP A 240 -3.40 -2.85 -9.19
C ASP A 240 -3.16 -1.84 -10.31
N ASP A 241 -3.57 -2.23 -11.52
CA ASP A 241 -3.58 -1.37 -12.69
C ASP A 241 -4.86 -0.53 -12.62
N ASP A 242 -4.69 0.79 -12.42
CA ASP A 242 -5.76 1.79 -12.34
C ASP A 242 -6.38 2.04 -13.74
N SER A 243 -6.89 0.97 -14.35
CA SER A 243 -7.70 1.02 -15.57
C SER A 243 -9.12 1.46 -15.21
N ASP A 244 -9.37 2.76 -15.35
CA ASP A 244 -10.72 3.32 -15.21
C ASP A 244 -11.63 2.74 -16.30
N ILE A 245 -12.67 1.99 -15.87
CA ILE A 245 -13.80 1.69 -16.74
C ILE A 245 -14.66 2.95 -16.79
N ASP A 246 -14.46 3.74 -17.84
CA ASP A 246 -15.36 4.83 -18.22
C ASP A 246 -16.77 4.29 -18.42
N SER A 247 -17.65 4.57 -17.46
CA SER A 247 -19.09 4.45 -17.66
C SER A 247 -19.58 5.71 -18.37
N GLU A 248 -19.42 5.77 -19.69
CA GLU A 248 -20.04 6.81 -20.52
C GLU A 248 -21.55 6.92 -20.24
N ASP A 249 -22.08 8.13 -20.27
CA ASP A 249 -23.48 8.42 -19.91
C ASP A 249 -24.49 7.76 -20.86
N GLU A 250 -25.31 6.82 -20.35
CA GLU A 250 -26.56 6.47 -21.01
C GLU A 250 -27.58 7.62 -20.87
N ASP A 251 -27.68 8.42 -21.95
CA ASP A 251 -28.64 9.50 -22.18
C ASP A 251 -30.09 9.02 -21.92
N SER A 252 -30.61 9.27 -20.72
CA SER A 252 -31.92 8.78 -20.27
C SER A 252 -33.02 9.82 -20.46
N GLU A 253 -33.58 9.88 -21.69
CA GLU A 253 -34.79 10.67 -21.95
C GLU A 253 -35.96 10.21 -21.05
N ALA A 254 -36.64 11.20 -20.46
CA ALA A 254 -37.54 11.01 -19.33
C ALA A 254 -38.86 10.28 -19.64
N GLU A 255 -39.32 9.45 -18.69
CA GLU A 255 -40.75 9.31 -18.40
C GLU A 255 -41.07 9.70 -16.95
N GLU A 256 -42.08 10.56 -16.80
CA GLU A 256 -42.54 11.16 -15.54
C GLU A 256 -43.50 10.20 -14.79
N ILE A 257 -43.24 9.93 -13.50
CA ILE A 257 -44.10 9.04 -12.69
C ILE A 257 -44.63 9.74 -11.41
N ASP A 258 -45.95 9.88 -11.37
CA ASP A 258 -46.79 10.43 -10.30
C ASP A 258 -46.49 9.88 -8.88
N LEU A 259 -46.35 10.80 -7.91
CA LEU A 259 -45.97 10.52 -6.52
C LEU A 259 -47.16 10.33 -5.53
N GLU A 260 -48.43 10.52 -5.92
CA GLU A 260 -49.55 10.54 -4.97
C GLU A 260 -50.05 9.16 -4.45
N LYS A 261 -49.30 8.05 -4.60
CA LYS A 261 -49.69 6.74 -4.03
C LYS A 261 -48.55 5.93 -3.39
N PRO A 262 -48.65 5.55 -2.09
CA PRO A 262 -47.61 4.78 -1.41
C PRO A 262 -47.60 3.30 -1.84
N ARG A 263 -46.41 2.76 -2.17
CA ARG A 263 -46.19 1.32 -2.42
C ARG A 263 -45.50 0.64 -1.22
N THR A 264 -45.94 -0.58 -0.92
CA THR A 264 -45.53 -1.34 0.28
C THR A 264 -44.27 -2.18 0.06
N LYS A 265 -43.35 -2.18 1.03
CA LYS A 265 -42.17 -3.06 1.06
C LYS A 265 -42.54 -4.55 1.00
N LYS A 266 -41.80 -5.33 0.21
CA LYS A 266 -41.62 -6.78 0.36
C LYS A 266 -40.21 -7.19 -0.07
N LEU A 267 -39.68 -8.23 0.56
CA LEU A 267 -38.46 -8.92 0.12
C LEU A 267 -38.68 -9.55 -1.27
N SER A 268 -37.61 -9.62 -2.06
CA SER A 268 -37.52 -10.51 -3.21
C SER A 268 -36.39 -11.51 -3.00
N ILE A 269 -36.76 -12.78 -2.92
CA ILE A 269 -35.91 -13.96 -3.17
C ILE A 269 -36.57 -14.64 -4.37
N LEU A 270 -35.79 -15.20 -5.32
CA LEU A 270 -36.11 -16.25 -6.33
C LEU A 270 -35.26 -16.02 -7.60
N PRO A 271 -35.16 -16.98 -8.55
CA PRO A 271 -35.44 -18.43 -8.46
C PRO A 271 -34.32 -19.34 -9.02
N VAL A 272 -34.29 -20.60 -8.55
CA VAL A 272 -33.85 -21.73 -9.39
C VAL A 272 -35.04 -22.17 -10.26
N PHE A 273 -34.85 -22.34 -11.57
CA PHE A 273 -35.89 -22.85 -12.47
C PHE A 273 -35.76 -24.36 -12.71
N VAL A 274 -36.90 -25.05 -12.67
CA VAL A 274 -37.07 -26.44 -13.13
C VAL A 274 -38.21 -26.46 -14.14
N VAL A 275 -37.97 -27.07 -15.31
CA VAL A 275 -39.02 -27.33 -16.31
C VAL A 275 -39.66 -28.69 -16.03
N ALA A 276 -40.98 -28.79 -16.22
CA ALA A 276 -41.79 -29.94 -15.79
C ALA A 276 -42.76 -30.43 -16.88
N HIS A 277 -43.52 -31.48 -16.53
CA HIS A 277 -44.53 -32.24 -17.29
C HIS A 277 -43.97 -33.48 -18.04
N GLY A 278 -44.65 -34.64 -18.00
CA GLY A 278 -45.94 -34.93 -17.36
C GLY A 278 -46.22 -36.42 -17.12
N ALA A 279 -47.41 -36.70 -16.59
CA ALA A 279 -47.93 -38.04 -16.29
C ALA A 279 -48.54 -38.72 -17.56
N ASP A 280 -49.05 -39.96 -17.56
CA ASP A 280 -49.49 -40.82 -16.45
C ASP A 280 -49.61 -42.30 -16.89
N THR A 281 -49.64 -43.26 -15.93
CA THR A 281 -50.05 -44.69 -16.08
C THR A 281 -49.27 -45.61 -17.06
N LEU A 282 -49.12 -46.95 -16.92
CA LEU A 282 -49.84 -47.98 -16.14
C LEU A 282 -49.03 -49.32 -16.03
N ASN A 283 -49.16 -50.04 -14.90
CA ASN A 283 -49.04 -51.51 -14.69
C ASN A 283 -47.72 -52.34 -14.87
N HIS A 284 -47.27 -52.88 -13.71
CA HIS A 284 -46.94 -54.31 -13.44
C HIS A 284 -45.67 -54.99 -14.06
N ALA A 285 -44.91 -55.84 -13.33
CA ALA A 285 -44.95 -56.25 -11.90
C ALA A 285 -43.69 -57.07 -11.46
N ARG A 286 -43.63 -57.44 -10.16
CA ARG A 286 -42.88 -58.58 -9.51
C ARG A 286 -41.36 -58.35 -9.25
N ARG A 287 -40.78 -58.62 -8.06
CA ARG A 287 -41.22 -59.09 -6.70
C ARG A 287 -40.36 -58.40 -5.60
N HIS A 288 -40.91 -58.01 -4.44
CA HIS A 288 -40.83 -58.67 -3.10
C HIS A 288 -39.44 -59.28 -2.71
N HIS A 289 -38.92 -59.13 -1.47
CA HIS A 289 -39.53 -58.65 -0.21
C HIS A 289 -38.50 -58.11 0.83
N GLU A 290 -38.90 -57.08 1.59
CA GLU A 290 -38.45 -56.73 2.97
C GLU A 290 -38.91 -57.78 4.04
N PRO A 291 -38.60 -57.72 5.38
CA PRO A 291 -38.14 -56.57 6.19
C PRO A 291 -37.12 -56.78 7.37
N ARG A 292 -36.48 -55.65 7.76
CA ARG A 292 -36.20 -55.08 9.11
C ARG A 292 -35.67 -55.88 10.35
N GLN A 293 -34.92 -55.08 11.14
CA GLN A 293 -34.94 -54.91 12.63
C GLN A 293 -33.83 -55.53 13.53
N ALA A 294 -33.58 -54.81 14.64
CA ALA A 294 -32.60 -54.97 15.72
C ALA A 294 -33.15 -54.20 16.96
N PRO A 295 -32.52 -54.14 18.16
CA PRO A 295 -31.28 -54.75 18.70
C PRO A 295 -31.68 -55.73 19.86
N PRO A 296 -31.16 -55.79 21.13
CA PRO A 296 -29.95 -55.24 21.78
C PRO A 296 -29.21 -56.13 22.83
N LEU A 297 -28.09 -55.57 23.35
CA LEU A 297 -27.43 -55.82 24.66
C LEU A 297 -26.70 -57.17 24.94
N THR A 298 -25.75 -57.09 25.90
CA THR A 298 -24.83 -58.15 26.37
C THR A 298 -25.23 -58.70 27.76
N PRO A 299 -24.74 -59.90 28.16
CA PRO A 299 -23.70 -59.97 29.20
C PRO A 299 -22.66 -61.12 29.01
N SER A 300 -21.99 -61.55 30.09
CA SER A 300 -20.60 -62.08 30.10
C SER A 300 -20.38 -63.61 30.21
N ALA A 301 -19.10 -64.00 30.08
CA ALA A 301 -18.46 -65.34 30.20
C ALA A 301 -18.64 -66.07 31.57
N PRO A 302 -18.23 -67.36 31.73
CA PRO A 302 -16.82 -67.85 31.74
C PRO A 302 -16.63 -69.10 30.84
N ALA A 303 -15.61 -70.00 30.88
CA ALA A 303 -14.50 -70.31 31.82
C ALA A 303 -13.30 -71.03 31.11
N GLN A 304 -12.36 -71.62 31.87
CA GLN A 304 -11.24 -72.48 31.43
C GLN A 304 -11.06 -73.72 32.35
N PRO A 305 -10.15 -74.67 32.01
CA PRO A 305 -8.84 -74.74 32.71
C PRO A 305 -7.65 -74.88 31.71
N SER A 306 -6.34 -74.89 32.08
CA SER A 306 -5.67 -75.13 33.38
C SER A 306 -4.29 -74.42 33.54
N GLN A 307 -4.00 -73.95 34.77
CA GLN A 307 -2.77 -74.01 35.60
C GLN A 307 -1.42 -74.57 35.04
N PRO A 308 -0.23 -74.31 35.68
CA PRO A 308 0.21 -73.20 36.57
C PRO A 308 1.62 -72.61 36.18
N GLY A 309 2.19 -71.55 36.78
CA GLY A 309 1.66 -70.53 37.69
C GLY A 309 2.75 -69.75 38.49
N VAL A 310 2.60 -68.41 38.60
CA VAL A 310 2.89 -67.51 39.78
C VAL A 310 4.36 -67.37 40.29
N PRO A 311 4.84 -66.20 40.80
CA PRO A 311 4.38 -64.78 40.78
C PRO A 311 5.35 -63.81 40.01
N ALA A 312 4.91 -62.73 39.34
CA ALA A 312 4.65 -61.34 39.82
C ALA A 312 5.92 -60.40 39.85
N PRO A 313 5.84 -59.04 39.84
CA PRO A 313 6.64 -58.23 38.89
C PRO A 313 7.39 -56.96 39.42
N LEU A 314 7.99 -56.19 38.49
CA LEU A 314 8.60 -54.83 38.59
C LEU A 314 10.10 -54.79 39.06
N PRO A 315 10.76 -53.63 39.34
CA PRO A 315 11.77 -52.99 38.46
C PRO A 315 13.14 -52.74 39.19
N PRO A 316 14.12 -51.85 38.79
CA PRO A 316 14.26 -50.93 37.64
C PRO A 316 15.68 -50.93 36.95
N SER A 317 16.04 -49.86 36.21
CA SER A 317 17.42 -49.49 35.79
C SER A 317 18.32 -49.10 37.00
N PRO A 318 19.67 -48.96 36.91
CA PRO A 318 20.62 -48.93 35.76
C PRO A 318 21.73 -50.03 35.95
N PRO A 319 23.08 -49.92 35.66
CA PRO A 319 23.89 -48.94 34.90
C PRO A 319 25.03 -49.49 33.97
N VAL A 320 25.50 -48.61 33.06
CA VAL A 320 26.91 -48.34 32.63
C VAL A 320 27.90 -49.51 32.38
N SER A 321 28.09 -49.89 31.10
CA SER A 321 29.39 -49.95 30.36
C SER A 321 29.36 -50.94 29.18
N GLY A 322 29.74 -50.53 27.96
CA GLY A 322 29.85 -51.44 26.82
C GLY A 322 29.81 -50.76 25.44
N THR A 323 30.91 -50.12 25.04
CA THR A 323 31.09 -49.36 23.80
C THR A 323 30.57 -50.03 22.51
N ALA A 324 29.80 -49.28 21.73
CA ALA A 324 29.64 -49.47 20.28
C ALA A 324 29.68 -48.09 19.59
N THR A 325 30.18 -48.03 18.35
CA THR A 325 30.48 -46.79 17.63
C THR A 325 29.25 -46.14 16.99
N GLY A 326 29.04 -44.84 17.23
CA GLY A 326 28.12 -44.00 16.46
C GLY A 326 28.90 -42.93 15.68
N THR A 327 28.66 -42.83 14.38
CA THR A 327 29.25 -41.79 13.51
C THR A 327 28.61 -40.43 13.75
N LEU A 328 29.42 -39.37 13.78
CA LEU A 328 28.95 -37.99 13.81
C LEU A 328 28.13 -37.69 12.54
N GLY A 329 26.93 -37.15 12.71
CA GLY A 329 26.23 -36.51 11.60
C GLY A 329 26.93 -35.22 11.21
N ALA A 330 27.12 -34.98 9.91
CA ALA A 330 27.55 -33.66 9.43
C ALA A 330 26.44 -32.63 9.71
N PRO A 331 26.77 -31.39 10.10
CA PRO A 331 25.77 -30.34 10.20
C PRO A 331 25.14 -30.08 8.83
N THR A 332 23.82 -30.04 8.76
CA THR A 332 23.12 -29.45 7.62
C THR A 332 23.54 -28.00 7.46
N PRO A 333 23.82 -27.51 6.24
CA PRO A 333 24.02 -26.09 6.03
C PRO A 333 22.73 -25.36 6.41
N SER A 334 22.79 -24.53 7.45
CA SER A 334 21.70 -23.63 7.78
C SER A 334 21.59 -22.58 6.68
N THR A 335 20.39 -22.40 6.12
CA THR A 335 20.02 -21.15 5.44
C THR A 335 20.47 -19.97 6.32
N PRO A 336 21.08 -18.91 5.77
CA PRO A 336 21.52 -17.77 6.58
C PRO A 336 20.32 -17.06 7.19
N THR A 337 19.95 -17.45 8.42
CA THR A 337 18.93 -16.75 9.20
C THR A 337 19.44 -15.34 9.51
N ILE A 338 18.73 -14.32 9.01
CA ILE A 338 19.02 -12.92 9.33
C ILE A 338 18.86 -12.74 10.85
N SER A 339 19.99 -12.59 11.55
CA SER A 339 20.06 -12.67 13.01
C SER A 339 19.92 -11.28 13.64
N VAL A 340 18.70 -10.77 13.66
CA VAL A 340 18.35 -9.50 14.32
C VAL A 340 18.64 -9.59 15.82
N SER A 341 19.22 -8.54 16.39
CA SER A 341 19.62 -8.44 17.80
C SER A 341 19.01 -7.19 18.46
N LEU A 342 17.76 -7.30 18.90
CA LEU A 342 17.04 -6.24 19.61
C LEU A 342 17.41 -6.20 21.10
N LEU A 343 17.47 -5.01 21.68
CA LEU A 343 17.69 -4.76 23.11
C LEU A 343 16.45 -5.13 23.95
N ALA A 344 15.25 -5.00 23.38
CA ALA A 344 13.99 -5.39 23.99
C ALA A 344 12.93 -5.73 22.94
N THR A 345 11.91 -6.47 23.37
CA THR A 345 10.67 -6.72 22.62
C THR A 345 9.50 -6.53 23.57
N ASN A 346 8.29 -6.33 23.05
CA ASN A 346 7.09 -6.31 23.87
C ASN A 346 6.84 -7.72 24.45
N PRO A 347 6.66 -7.89 25.78
CA PRO A 347 6.37 -9.19 26.39
C PRO A 347 5.07 -9.86 25.92
N THR A 348 4.20 -9.13 25.22
CA THR A 348 2.96 -9.66 24.59
C THR A 348 2.98 -9.56 23.07
N ALA A 349 4.14 -9.40 22.43
CA ALA A 349 4.25 -9.53 20.97
C ALA A 349 3.86 -10.95 20.52
N ILE A 350 3.21 -11.06 19.37
CA ILE A 350 3.13 -12.36 18.67
C ILE A 350 4.52 -12.72 18.10
N PRO A 351 4.83 -13.99 17.85
CA PRO A 351 6.14 -14.38 17.35
C PRO A 351 6.44 -13.81 15.94
N LEU A 352 7.71 -13.50 15.65
CA LEU A 352 8.20 -13.16 14.29
C LEU A 352 7.96 -14.24 13.21
N ALA A 353 7.50 -15.44 13.60
CA ALA A 353 7.11 -16.51 12.68
C ALA A 353 5.60 -16.56 12.42
N SER A 354 4.84 -15.62 13.00
CA SER A 354 3.42 -15.39 12.76
C SER A 354 3.20 -14.17 11.85
N ILE A 355 3.94 -13.07 12.08
CA ILE A 355 3.91 -11.84 11.27
C ILE A 355 4.34 -12.14 9.81
N VAL A 356 3.36 -12.43 8.95
CA VAL A 356 3.53 -12.79 7.53
C VAL A 356 2.37 -12.24 6.67
N SER A 357 2.55 -12.17 5.35
CA SER A 357 1.53 -11.72 4.37
C SER A 357 0.18 -12.43 4.51
N THR A 358 0.20 -13.73 4.84
CA THR A 358 -0.96 -14.62 4.97
C THR A 358 -1.51 -14.74 6.40
N GLU A 359 -1.14 -13.83 7.32
CA GLU A 359 -1.68 -13.81 8.68
C GLU A 359 -3.21 -13.52 8.66
N PRO A 360 -4.05 -14.35 9.30
CA PRO A 360 -5.50 -14.12 9.34
C PRO A 360 -5.85 -12.88 10.19
N SER A 361 -6.42 -11.85 9.56
CA SER A 361 -6.82 -10.60 10.19
C SER A 361 -7.53 -10.79 11.53
N SER A 362 -6.99 -10.18 12.57
CA SER A 362 -7.53 -10.24 13.92
C SER A 362 -8.79 -9.38 14.06
N VAL A 363 -9.47 -9.48 15.20
CA VAL A 363 -10.65 -8.66 15.49
C VAL A 363 -10.19 -7.27 15.91
N THR A 364 -10.58 -6.23 15.17
CA THR A 364 -10.29 -4.82 15.51
C THR A 364 -10.58 -4.54 16.98
N LYS A 365 -9.57 -4.04 17.68
CA LYS A 365 -9.73 -3.57 19.05
C LYS A 365 -10.52 -2.25 19.00
N PRO A 366 -11.63 -2.11 19.76
CA PRO A 366 -12.31 -0.83 19.84
C PRO A 366 -11.39 0.21 20.48
N LEU A 367 -11.53 1.48 20.08
CA LEU A 367 -10.80 2.59 20.71
C LEU A 367 -11.07 2.62 22.22
N ASP A 368 -10.01 2.61 23.04
CA ASP A 368 -10.11 2.65 24.52
C ASP A 368 -10.96 3.83 25.02
N SER A 369 -10.94 4.94 24.28
CA SER A 369 -11.98 5.97 24.34
C SER A 369 -12.17 6.65 22.98
N THR A 370 -13.40 7.10 22.72
CA THR A 370 -13.71 8.03 21.64
C THR A 370 -13.87 9.44 22.22
N ALA A 371 -13.41 10.44 21.46
CA ALA A 371 -13.61 11.84 21.85
C ALA A 371 -15.10 12.19 21.88
N VAL A 372 -15.53 13.00 22.86
CA VAL A 372 -16.92 13.45 22.95
C VAL A 372 -17.12 14.62 21.98
N PRO A 373 -18.12 14.59 21.07
CA PRO A 373 -18.43 15.72 20.20
C PRO A 373 -18.62 17.03 20.98
N GLY A 374 -17.99 18.11 20.51
CA GLY A 374 -17.97 19.41 21.20
C GLY A 374 -17.05 19.49 22.42
N SER A 375 -16.24 18.46 22.72
CA SER A 375 -15.13 18.58 23.67
C SER A 375 -13.94 19.31 23.02
N THR A 376 -13.20 20.09 23.81
CA THR A 376 -11.99 20.78 23.34
C THR A 376 -10.75 19.95 23.70
N PRO A 377 -9.90 19.57 22.73
CA PRO A 377 -8.64 18.88 23.00
C PRO A 377 -7.73 19.70 23.92
N THR A 378 -7.38 19.13 25.07
CA THR A 378 -6.63 19.84 26.12
C THR A 378 -5.11 19.82 25.93
N LEU A 379 -4.61 18.93 25.06
CA LEU A 379 -3.19 18.78 24.75
C LEU A 379 -2.71 19.71 23.62
N ILE A 380 -3.62 20.43 22.96
CA ILE A 380 -3.32 21.31 21.82
C ILE A 380 -3.82 22.73 22.15
N PRO A 381 -2.95 23.64 22.63
CA PRO A 381 -3.35 24.98 23.03
C PRO A 381 -4.07 25.75 21.92
N GLY A 382 -5.28 26.25 22.24
CA GLY A 382 -6.09 27.03 21.30
C GLY A 382 -6.97 26.20 20.36
N ALA A 383 -6.95 24.86 20.43
CA ALA A 383 -7.80 24.00 19.60
C ALA A 383 -9.29 24.36 19.72
N PRO A 384 -10.06 24.30 18.62
CA PRO A 384 -11.51 24.44 18.66
C PRO A 384 -12.17 23.23 19.35
N PRO A 385 -13.44 23.34 19.77
CA PRO A 385 -14.25 22.16 20.11
C PRO A 385 -14.39 21.23 18.90
N LEU A 386 -14.23 19.93 19.12
CA LEU A 386 -14.33 18.92 18.07
C LEU A 386 -15.71 18.93 17.39
N PRO A 387 -15.77 18.90 16.04
CA PRO A 387 -17.00 18.62 15.29
C PRO A 387 -17.70 17.34 15.72
N ASN A 388 -18.98 17.20 15.37
CA ASN A 388 -19.71 15.95 15.55
C ASN A 388 -19.62 15.10 14.29
N PRO A 389 -18.87 13.98 14.27
CA PRO A 389 -18.70 13.17 13.06
C PRO A 389 -20.02 12.53 12.59
N ALA A 390 -21.02 12.39 13.47
CA ALA A 390 -22.36 11.94 13.09
C ALA A 390 -23.17 12.98 12.27
N LEU A 391 -22.59 14.14 11.94
CA LEU A 391 -23.15 15.13 11.02
C LEU A 391 -22.44 15.15 9.66
N LEU A 392 -21.40 14.32 9.46
CA LEU A 392 -20.77 14.14 8.15
C LEU A 392 -21.75 13.44 7.21
N ALA A 393 -21.93 13.97 6.01
CA ALA A 393 -22.62 13.29 4.92
C ALA A 393 -21.55 12.76 3.94
N PRO A 394 -21.34 11.44 3.83
CA PRO A 394 -20.31 10.89 2.93
C PRO A 394 -20.49 11.34 1.47
N ALA A 395 -21.74 11.47 1.01
CA ALA A 395 -22.07 11.98 -0.33
C ALA A 395 -21.87 13.51 -0.52
N ALA A 396 -21.20 14.20 0.42
CA ALA A 396 -20.71 15.56 0.28
C ALA A 396 -19.17 15.61 0.09
N TYR A 397 -18.58 14.46 -0.23
CA TYR A 397 -17.18 14.26 -0.57
C TYR A 397 -17.11 13.42 -1.87
N PRO A 398 -15.94 13.39 -2.55
CA PRO A 398 -15.69 12.48 -3.67
C PRO A 398 -15.83 11.01 -3.30
N SER A 399 -15.78 10.13 -4.31
CA SER A 399 -15.63 8.69 -4.10
C SER A 399 -14.44 8.40 -3.18
N LEU A 400 -14.65 7.50 -2.22
CA LEU A 400 -13.59 7.05 -1.32
C LEU A 400 -12.59 6.18 -2.09
N ASP A 401 -11.30 6.36 -1.83
CA ASP A 401 -10.20 5.60 -2.42
C ASP A 401 -10.21 5.65 -3.97
N ARG A 402 -10.67 6.78 -4.53
CA ARG A 402 -10.61 7.15 -5.96
C ARG A 402 -10.27 8.63 -6.10
N GLN A 403 -9.60 9.00 -7.21
CA GLN A 403 -9.16 10.37 -7.46
C GLN A 403 -10.35 11.36 -7.44
N PRO A 404 -10.21 12.54 -6.82
CA PRO A 404 -11.32 13.48 -6.70
C PRO A 404 -11.49 14.35 -7.97
N PRO A 405 -12.73 14.63 -8.40
CA PRO A 405 -12.99 15.34 -9.65
C PRO A 405 -12.65 16.83 -9.59
N ILE A 406 -12.02 17.33 -10.65
CA ILE A 406 -11.42 18.67 -10.72
C ILE A 406 -12.41 19.80 -11.06
N ASP A 407 -13.61 19.47 -11.52
CA ASP A 407 -14.65 20.43 -11.94
C ASP A 407 -15.47 21.00 -10.77
N SER A 408 -15.43 20.34 -9.61
CA SER A 408 -16.20 20.71 -8.42
C SER A 408 -15.93 22.16 -7.96
N PRO A 409 -16.95 22.89 -7.45
CA PRO A 409 -16.79 24.30 -7.04
C PRO A 409 -15.70 24.52 -5.99
N GLU A 410 -15.52 23.56 -5.09
CA GLU A 410 -14.42 23.48 -4.12
C GLU A 410 -13.05 23.49 -4.81
N VAL A 411 -12.81 22.59 -5.77
CA VAL A 411 -11.51 22.49 -6.48
C VAL A 411 -11.27 23.71 -7.35
N GLN A 412 -12.29 24.20 -8.07
CA GLN A 412 -12.18 25.43 -8.86
C GLN A 412 -11.82 26.65 -8.00
N GLN A 413 -12.34 26.74 -6.76
CA GLN A 413 -11.90 27.77 -5.81
C GLN A 413 -10.46 27.53 -5.33
N TRP A 414 -10.04 26.29 -5.06
CA TRP A 414 -8.66 26.00 -4.63
C TRP A 414 -7.62 26.26 -5.72
N ILE A 415 -7.93 25.98 -6.99
CA ILE A 415 -7.10 26.35 -8.15
C ILE A 415 -6.92 27.88 -8.19
N GLN A 416 -8.01 28.63 -8.03
CA GLN A 416 -7.98 30.09 -7.98
C GLN A 416 -7.22 30.61 -6.75
N ASP A 417 -7.33 29.98 -5.59
CA ASP A 417 -6.59 30.33 -4.37
C ASP A 417 -5.08 30.09 -4.52
N VAL A 418 -4.70 28.96 -5.13
CA VAL A 418 -3.29 28.65 -5.49
C VAL A 418 -2.73 29.72 -6.43
N ALA A 419 -3.46 30.06 -7.51
CA ALA A 419 -3.07 31.13 -8.42
C ALA A 419 -2.95 32.50 -7.71
N ASN A 420 -3.84 32.78 -6.75
CA ASN A 420 -3.82 34.02 -5.95
C ASN A 420 -2.60 34.13 -5.01
N THR A 421 -1.88 33.05 -4.72
CA THR A 421 -0.65 33.13 -3.90
C THR A 421 0.52 33.82 -4.60
N GLY A 422 0.53 33.81 -5.94
CA GLY A 422 1.68 34.25 -6.74
C GLY A 422 2.90 33.32 -6.68
N VAL A 423 2.77 32.11 -6.12
CA VAL A 423 3.80 31.07 -6.24
C VAL A 423 3.94 30.66 -7.71
N VAL A 424 5.16 30.69 -8.23
CA VAL A 424 5.46 30.17 -9.57
C VAL A 424 5.53 28.66 -9.49
N ILE A 425 4.55 27.97 -10.08
CA ILE A 425 4.60 26.52 -10.30
C ILE A 425 5.48 26.27 -11.54
N PRO A 426 6.55 25.46 -11.43
CA PRO A 426 7.34 25.05 -12.58
C PRO A 426 6.52 24.32 -13.65
N ASP A 427 6.76 24.66 -14.91
CA ASP A 427 6.22 23.97 -16.08
C ASP A 427 7.02 22.68 -16.31
N ILE A 428 6.61 21.64 -15.59
CA ILE A 428 7.21 20.30 -15.60
C ILE A 428 6.09 19.32 -15.98
N PRO A 429 6.22 18.52 -17.06
CA PRO A 429 5.17 17.59 -17.45
C PRO A 429 4.98 16.48 -16.41
N PRO A 430 3.76 15.92 -16.27
CA PRO A 430 3.54 14.72 -15.50
C PRO A 430 4.43 13.54 -15.92
N THR A 431 4.53 12.55 -15.05
CA THR A 431 5.23 11.27 -15.28
C THR A 431 4.23 10.14 -15.56
N ASN A 432 4.70 9.05 -16.18
CA ASN A 432 3.88 7.87 -16.41
C ASN A 432 3.80 7.00 -15.12
N PRO A 433 2.77 6.17 -14.93
CA PRO A 433 2.74 5.15 -13.88
C PRO A 433 3.95 4.19 -13.94
N GLY A 434 4.20 3.48 -12.83
CA GLY A 434 5.36 2.57 -12.69
C GLY A 434 6.69 3.24 -12.29
N GLY A 435 6.69 4.57 -12.05
CA GLY A 435 7.81 5.27 -11.42
C GLY A 435 9.09 5.32 -12.27
N CYS A 436 10.26 5.33 -11.63
CA CYS A 436 11.54 5.62 -12.29
C CYS A 436 11.90 4.75 -13.51
N PRO A 437 11.64 3.42 -13.55
CA PRO A 437 11.91 2.59 -14.72
C PRO A 437 11.11 3.03 -15.96
N ASN A 438 9.84 3.41 -15.79
CA ASN A 438 8.96 3.85 -16.86
C ASN A 438 9.18 5.32 -17.27
N ASN A 439 10.08 6.03 -16.59
CA ASN A 439 10.27 7.48 -16.71
C ASN A 439 11.77 7.84 -16.85
N THR A 440 12.51 7.08 -17.65
CA THR A 440 13.98 7.17 -17.76
C THR A 440 14.50 8.59 -18.02
N ASP A 441 13.90 9.33 -18.96
CA ASP A 441 14.29 10.71 -19.28
C ASP A 441 13.97 11.69 -18.12
N ALA A 442 12.81 11.56 -17.48
CA ALA A 442 12.44 12.39 -16.32
C ALA A 442 13.25 12.05 -15.06
N ALA A 443 13.69 10.80 -14.92
CA ALA A 443 14.61 10.35 -13.87
C ALA A 443 16.05 10.85 -14.12
N ALA A 444 16.45 11.01 -15.38
CA ALA A 444 17.72 11.62 -15.78
C ALA A 444 17.73 13.16 -15.65
N ASP A 445 16.56 13.83 -15.78
CA ASP A 445 16.47 15.28 -15.64
C ASP A 445 16.56 15.76 -14.18
N SER A 446 17.81 15.96 -13.75
CA SER A 446 18.15 16.62 -12.47
C SER A 446 17.48 17.98 -12.23
N SER A 447 16.99 18.68 -13.26
CA SER A 447 16.32 19.98 -13.10
C SER A 447 14.93 19.86 -12.45
N ARG A 448 14.23 18.72 -12.63
CA ARG A 448 12.95 18.42 -11.96
C ARG A 448 13.08 18.33 -10.44
N CYS A 449 14.26 17.96 -9.95
CA CYS A 449 14.51 17.59 -8.55
C CYS A 449 13.55 16.51 -8.01
N TRP A 450 13.35 15.46 -8.80
CA TRP A 450 12.50 14.33 -8.42
C TRP A 450 13.15 13.56 -7.24
N TRP A 451 12.44 13.46 -6.12
CA TRP A 451 12.94 12.81 -4.92
C TRP A 451 13.03 11.29 -5.08
N THR A 452 12.02 10.66 -5.68
CA THR A 452 11.93 9.20 -5.90
C THR A 452 13.22 8.68 -6.53
N CYS A 453 13.51 9.15 -7.74
CA CYS A 453 14.64 8.67 -8.55
C CYS A 453 15.98 9.30 -8.14
N GLY A 454 16.04 10.61 -7.90
CA GLY A 454 17.29 11.33 -7.65
C GLY A 454 17.67 11.51 -6.17
N GLY A 455 16.75 11.27 -5.23
CA GLY A 455 16.90 11.69 -3.83
C GLY A 455 16.95 13.20 -3.63
N CYS A 456 16.56 13.98 -4.64
CA CYS A 456 16.72 15.43 -4.65
C CYS A 456 15.71 16.12 -3.73
N THR A 457 16.20 17.08 -2.94
CA THR A 457 15.45 17.80 -1.92
C THR A 457 15.57 19.31 -2.09
N ARG A 458 14.68 20.04 -1.42
CA ARG A 458 14.67 21.50 -1.32
C ARG A 458 14.62 21.94 0.14
N THR A 459 14.98 23.19 0.42
CA THR A 459 14.89 23.77 1.77
C THR A 459 13.45 24.00 2.27
N SER A 460 12.46 23.78 1.41
CA SER A 460 11.04 23.59 1.78
C SER A 460 10.80 22.29 2.52
N ASP A 461 11.59 21.25 2.24
CA ASP A 461 11.30 19.87 2.62
C ASP A 461 11.79 19.61 4.04
N ILE A 462 10.96 18.98 4.86
CA ILE A 462 11.37 18.43 6.15
C ILE A 462 11.89 17.02 5.89
N THR A 463 13.20 16.78 6.08
CA THR A 463 13.85 15.49 5.80
C THR A 463 14.51 14.87 7.05
N GLU A 464 14.71 15.67 8.08
CA GLU A 464 15.37 15.29 9.33
C GLU A 464 14.94 16.22 10.48
N CYS A 465 15.19 15.80 11.72
CA CYS A 465 15.00 16.63 12.90
C CYS A 465 16.30 17.42 13.21
N PRO A 466 16.26 18.71 13.55
CA PRO A 466 17.46 19.55 13.77
C PRO A 466 18.29 19.23 15.02
N THR A 467 18.02 18.17 15.75
CA THR A 467 18.68 17.83 17.01
C THR A 467 19.04 16.34 17.04
N ALA A 468 20.32 16.03 17.20
CA ALA A 468 20.83 14.66 17.26
C ALA A 468 20.01 13.79 18.23
N LEU A 469 19.73 12.54 17.83
CA LEU A 469 18.94 11.56 18.57
C LEU A 469 17.44 11.90 18.78
N ASP A 470 16.95 13.02 18.25
CA ASP A 470 15.50 13.25 18.14
C ASP A 470 14.96 12.44 16.97
N TRP A 471 13.96 11.60 17.25
CA TRP A 471 13.26 10.80 16.26
C TRP A 471 11.86 11.38 16.05
N GLY A 472 11.62 11.91 14.85
CA GLY A 472 10.29 12.19 14.33
C GLY A 472 9.61 10.87 13.97
N LEU A 473 8.79 10.36 14.88
CA LEU A 473 7.99 9.16 14.66
C LEU A 473 6.82 9.50 13.72
N THR A 474 6.62 8.68 12.68
CA THR A 474 5.56 8.88 11.68
C THR A 474 4.93 7.55 11.30
N TYR A 475 3.62 7.57 11.07
CA TYR A 475 2.86 6.48 10.47
C TYR A 475 2.01 7.01 9.32
N ASP A 476 2.06 6.30 8.20
CA ASP A 476 1.37 6.68 6.97
C ASP A 476 0.16 5.76 6.71
N ASP A 477 -0.61 6.10 5.67
CA ASP A 477 -1.83 5.44 5.22
C ASP A 477 -3.05 5.42 6.17
N GLY A 478 -2.90 5.79 7.45
CA GLY A 478 -4.01 5.83 8.40
C GLY A 478 -5.12 6.86 8.10
N PRO A 479 -6.19 6.90 8.92
CA PRO A 479 -6.51 5.92 9.96
C PRO A 479 -7.16 4.69 9.34
N ALA A 480 -6.82 3.50 9.84
CA ALA A 480 -7.28 2.22 9.36
C ALA A 480 -7.84 1.34 10.50
N PHE A 481 -8.14 0.09 10.15
CA PHE A 481 -8.69 -0.92 11.07
C PHE A 481 -7.74 -1.27 12.24
N TYR A 482 -6.42 -1.15 12.04
CA TYR A 482 -5.39 -1.50 13.04
C TYR A 482 -4.81 -0.29 13.79
N THR A 483 -5.08 0.95 13.36
CA THR A 483 -4.66 2.19 14.05
C THR A 483 -5.01 2.20 15.55
N SER A 484 -6.14 1.61 15.95
CA SER A 484 -6.52 1.51 17.37
C SER A 484 -5.53 0.65 18.18
N ASN A 485 -5.02 -0.45 17.62
CA ASN A 485 -4.00 -1.29 18.26
C ASN A 485 -2.73 -0.47 18.54
N LEU A 486 -2.30 0.33 17.56
CA LEU A 486 -1.13 1.19 17.64
C LEU A 486 -1.32 2.32 18.68
N LEU A 487 -2.48 2.98 18.68
CA LEU A 487 -2.81 4.03 19.65
C LEU A 487 -2.81 3.52 21.09
N SER A 488 -3.47 2.38 21.35
CA SER A 488 -3.47 1.75 22.67
C SER A 488 -2.05 1.44 23.15
N TYR A 489 -1.13 1.05 22.25
CA TYR A 489 0.28 0.85 22.60
C TYR A 489 1.01 2.17 22.85
N LEU A 490 0.88 3.16 21.96
CA LEU A 490 1.54 4.48 22.10
C LEU A 490 1.12 5.19 23.41
N ASP A 491 -0.15 5.10 23.82
CA ASP A 491 -0.60 5.61 25.12
C ASP A 491 -0.05 4.80 26.31
N GLN A 492 0.12 3.47 26.18
CA GLN A 492 0.77 2.64 27.22
C GLN A 492 2.24 3.00 27.45
N VAL A 493 2.98 3.35 26.39
CA VAL A 493 4.39 3.80 26.50
C VAL A 493 4.56 5.31 26.61
N ASN A 494 3.46 6.08 26.65
CA ASN A 494 3.45 7.55 26.67
C ASN A 494 4.29 8.16 25.52
N LEU A 495 4.11 7.62 24.31
CA LEU A 495 4.67 8.16 23.07
C LEU A 495 3.60 8.87 22.24
N LYS A 496 4.04 9.82 21.42
CA LYS A 496 3.21 10.55 20.47
C LYS A 496 3.87 10.50 19.10
N SER A 497 3.06 10.37 18.05
CA SER A 497 3.51 10.19 16.66
C SER A 497 2.88 11.24 15.74
N THR A 498 3.33 11.26 14.49
CA THR A 498 2.73 11.96 13.36
C THR A 498 1.95 10.94 12.54
N PHE A 499 0.68 11.20 12.22
CA PHE A 499 -0.09 10.40 11.30
C PHE A 499 -0.29 11.18 9.99
N PHE A 500 0.23 10.68 8.89
CA PHE A 500 -0.03 11.20 7.55
C PHE A 500 -1.25 10.47 7.00
N VAL A 501 -2.41 11.14 7.05
CA VAL A 501 -3.70 10.49 6.83
C VAL A 501 -4.26 10.70 5.43
N VAL A 502 -4.82 9.63 4.87
CA VAL A 502 -5.46 9.61 3.54
C VAL A 502 -6.90 10.13 3.66
N GLY A 503 -7.28 11.07 2.79
CA GLY A 503 -8.50 11.85 2.91
C GLY A 503 -9.79 11.04 2.87
N SER A 504 -9.86 10.01 2.03
CA SER A 504 -10.98 9.04 2.01
C SER A 504 -11.14 8.34 3.36
N ARG A 505 -10.03 7.86 3.93
CA ARG A 505 -9.98 7.07 5.16
C ARG A 505 -10.34 7.91 6.39
N VAL A 506 -10.15 9.23 6.34
CA VAL A 506 -10.68 10.19 7.32
C VAL A 506 -12.22 10.17 7.39
N ILE A 507 -12.92 9.97 6.27
CA ILE A 507 -14.39 9.85 6.22
C ILE A 507 -14.85 8.46 6.69
N SER A 508 -14.06 7.41 6.45
CA SER A 508 -14.30 6.05 6.95
C SER A 508 -14.06 5.89 8.46
N TYR A 509 -13.04 6.54 9.01
CA TYR A 509 -12.58 6.39 10.40
C TYR A 509 -12.51 7.72 11.21
N PRO A 510 -13.54 8.60 11.17
CA PRO A 510 -13.47 9.93 11.78
C PRO A 510 -13.35 9.88 13.31
N ALA A 511 -13.89 8.84 13.96
CA ALA A 511 -13.73 8.62 15.40
C ALA A 511 -12.27 8.29 15.77
N THR A 512 -11.56 7.52 14.93
CA THR A 512 -10.13 7.22 15.10
C THR A 512 -9.31 8.49 14.97
N LEU A 513 -9.58 9.32 13.94
CA LEU A 513 -8.89 10.60 13.76
C LEU A 513 -9.11 11.55 14.94
N GLN A 514 -10.35 11.64 15.45
CA GLN A 514 -10.63 12.43 16.65
C GLN A 514 -9.88 11.90 17.89
N THR A 515 -9.71 10.59 18.05
CA THR A 515 -8.89 10.03 19.15
C THR A 515 -7.39 10.28 18.92
N GLN A 516 -6.84 10.13 17.71
CA GLN A 516 -5.44 10.49 17.39
C GLN A 516 -5.14 11.94 17.78
N TYR A 517 -5.99 12.89 17.35
CA TYR A 517 -5.85 14.31 17.63
C TYR A 517 -6.06 14.64 19.12
N ALA A 518 -7.11 14.09 19.76
CA ALA A 518 -7.42 14.36 21.17
C ALA A 518 -6.37 13.78 22.14
N SER A 519 -5.78 12.61 21.81
CA SER A 519 -4.65 12.04 22.55
C SER A 519 -3.31 12.77 22.29
N GLY A 520 -3.29 13.84 21.49
CA GLY A 520 -2.12 14.70 21.31
C GLY A 520 -1.09 14.17 20.30
N HIS A 521 -1.51 13.41 19.29
CA HIS A 521 -0.69 13.07 18.13
C HIS A 521 -0.78 14.20 17.09
N GLN A 522 0.21 14.31 16.21
CA GLN A 522 0.15 15.22 15.08
C GLN A 522 -0.60 14.57 13.92
N ILE A 523 -1.50 15.31 13.26
CA ILE A 523 -2.15 14.91 12.01
C ILE A 523 -1.57 15.73 10.85
N ALA A 524 -1.29 15.07 9.74
CA ALA A 524 -0.77 15.66 8.50
C ALA A 524 -1.47 15.03 7.28
N VAL A 525 -1.37 15.66 6.12
CA VAL A 525 -2.08 15.23 4.88
C VAL A 525 -1.28 14.17 4.11
N HIS A 526 -1.96 13.14 3.60
CA HIS A 526 -1.38 12.12 2.72
C HIS A 526 -2.24 11.90 1.46
N THR A 527 -2.67 13.00 0.82
CA THR A 527 -3.58 13.02 -0.34
C THR A 527 -4.96 12.40 -0.07
N TRP A 528 -5.87 12.47 -1.04
CA TRP A 528 -7.25 12.00 -0.89
C TRP A 528 -7.37 10.50 -1.13
N SER A 529 -6.73 9.97 -2.17
CA SER A 529 -6.78 8.55 -2.55
C SER A 529 -5.41 7.91 -2.82
N HIS A 530 -4.32 8.50 -2.27
CA HIS A 530 -2.96 7.94 -2.33
C HIS A 530 -2.29 7.78 -3.74
N PRO A 531 -2.52 8.65 -4.75
CA PRO A 531 -1.78 8.56 -6.02
C PRO A 531 -0.36 9.15 -5.95
N ALA A 532 0.54 8.64 -6.79
CA ALA A 532 1.88 9.21 -6.99
C ALA A 532 1.79 10.63 -7.60
N LEU A 533 2.15 11.67 -6.84
CA LEU A 533 1.80 13.04 -7.21
C LEU A 533 2.52 13.58 -8.46
N THR A 534 3.64 13.00 -8.90
CA THR A 534 4.29 13.44 -10.14
C THR A 534 3.55 13.00 -11.40
N THR A 535 2.71 11.95 -11.35
CA THR A 535 1.93 11.50 -12.51
C THR A 535 0.68 12.35 -12.78
N LEU A 536 0.34 13.24 -11.86
CA LEU A 536 -0.89 14.03 -11.91
C LEU A 536 -0.69 15.43 -12.52
N THR A 537 -1.73 15.98 -13.15
CA THR A 537 -1.83 17.41 -13.49
C THR A 537 -1.84 18.30 -12.24
N ASN A 538 -1.63 19.60 -12.41
CA ASN A 538 -1.59 20.54 -11.28
C ASN A 538 -2.96 20.59 -10.57
N GLU A 539 -4.03 20.54 -11.34
CA GLU A 539 -5.42 20.60 -10.92
C GLU A 539 -5.81 19.34 -10.13
N GLN A 540 -5.37 18.16 -10.56
CA GLN A 540 -5.53 16.91 -9.80
C GLN A 540 -4.77 16.95 -8.46
N ILE A 541 -3.52 17.41 -8.41
CA ILE A 541 -2.76 17.57 -7.15
C ILE A 541 -3.48 18.55 -6.19
N ILE A 542 -4.06 19.63 -6.73
CA ILE A 542 -4.85 20.59 -5.95
C ILE A 542 -6.14 19.96 -5.40
N ALA A 543 -6.78 19.07 -6.17
CA ALA A 543 -7.95 18.33 -5.70
C ALA A 543 -7.59 17.34 -4.58
N GLU A 544 -6.55 16.52 -4.75
CA GLU A 544 -6.03 15.56 -3.77
C GLU A 544 -5.74 16.20 -2.40
N LEU A 545 -4.95 17.28 -2.42
CA LEU A 545 -4.53 17.99 -1.20
C LEU A 545 -5.66 18.83 -0.61
N GLY A 546 -6.56 19.36 -1.44
CA GLY A 546 -7.69 20.18 -1.04
C GLY A 546 -8.78 19.39 -0.31
N TRP A 547 -9.21 18.26 -0.89
CA TRP A 547 -10.24 17.41 -0.29
C TRP A 547 -9.80 16.80 1.04
N SER A 548 -8.51 16.44 1.16
CA SER A 548 -7.94 15.92 2.41
C SER A 548 -7.87 16.99 3.50
N LYS A 549 -7.43 18.21 3.16
CA LYS A 549 -7.48 19.36 4.08
C LYS A 549 -8.93 19.63 4.53
N LYS A 550 -9.91 19.54 3.62
CA LYS A 550 -11.33 19.71 3.93
C LYS A 550 -11.85 18.62 4.86
N ALA A 551 -11.64 17.34 4.56
CA ALA A 551 -12.09 16.21 5.38
C ALA A 551 -11.50 16.26 6.81
N ILE A 552 -10.19 16.50 6.94
CA ILE A 552 -9.54 16.63 8.26
C ILE A 552 -10.13 17.82 9.05
N LYS A 553 -10.37 18.96 8.38
CA LYS A 553 -10.99 20.14 8.99
C LYS A 553 -12.44 19.90 9.42
N ASP A 554 -13.23 19.20 8.62
CA ASP A 554 -14.63 18.90 8.92
C ASP A 554 -14.76 17.85 10.05
N VAL A 555 -13.74 17.01 10.27
CA VAL A 555 -13.67 16.03 11.38
C VAL A 555 -13.05 16.62 12.66
N LEU A 556 -12.00 17.45 12.58
CA LEU A 556 -11.24 17.95 13.73
C LEU A 556 -11.48 19.42 14.09
N GLY A 557 -12.04 20.21 13.17
CA GLY A 557 -12.14 21.66 13.28
C GLY A 557 -10.86 22.41 12.89
N VAL A 558 -9.77 21.70 12.53
CA VAL A 558 -8.46 22.28 12.22
C VAL A 558 -7.87 21.77 10.90
N THR A 559 -7.08 22.60 10.25
CA THR A 559 -6.44 22.34 8.96
C THR A 559 -4.93 22.11 9.16
N PRO A 560 -4.37 20.94 8.82
CA PRO A 560 -2.92 20.71 8.89
C PRO A 560 -2.12 21.63 7.97
N ASN A 561 -0.86 21.89 8.34
CA ASN A 561 0.12 22.62 7.52
C ASN A 561 1.34 21.78 7.09
N MET A 562 1.27 20.46 7.22
CA MET A 562 2.25 19.51 6.73
C MET A 562 1.58 18.42 5.89
N MET A 563 2.30 17.91 4.90
CA MET A 563 1.91 16.76 4.09
C MET A 563 3.09 15.83 3.85
N ARG A 564 2.82 14.60 3.42
CA ARG A 564 3.81 13.70 2.81
C ARG A 564 3.23 13.23 1.47
N PRO A 565 4.03 13.20 0.39
CA PRO A 565 3.59 12.59 -0.87
C PRO A 565 3.53 11.05 -0.73
N PRO A 566 2.47 10.40 -1.23
CA PRO A 566 2.44 8.96 -1.49
C PRO A 566 3.71 8.48 -2.20
N PHE A 567 4.21 7.29 -1.84
CA PHE A 567 5.46 6.70 -2.37
C PHE A 567 6.73 7.57 -2.21
N GLY A 568 6.67 8.68 -1.46
CA GLY A 568 7.73 9.70 -1.44
C GLY A 568 7.78 10.56 -2.72
N ASP A 569 6.71 10.54 -3.52
CA ASP A 569 6.75 11.00 -4.92
C ASP A 569 6.56 12.51 -5.09
N ILE A 570 7.67 13.22 -5.28
CA ILE A 570 7.69 14.69 -5.31
C ILE A 570 8.81 15.24 -6.20
N ASP A 571 8.44 16.18 -7.07
CA ASP A 571 9.34 17.04 -7.85
C ASP A 571 9.09 18.52 -7.49
N ASP A 572 9.81 19.45 -8.12
CA ASP A 572 9.67 20.90 -7.81
C ASP A 572 8.28 21.49 -8.17
N ARG A 573 7.48 20.82 -9.02
CA ARG A 573 6.10 21.21 -9.33
C ARG A 573 5.16 20.78 -8.20
N VAL A 574 5.25 19.53 -7.76
CA VAL A 574 4.51 19.02 -6.59
C VAL A 574 4.87 19.83 -5.31
N ARG A 575 6.14 20.22 -5.13
CA ARG A 575 6.56 21.15 -4.05
C ARG A 575 5.88 22.51 -4.16
N ALA A 576 5.91 23.14 -5.33
CA ALA A 576 5.35 24.47 -5.53
C ALA A 576 3.85 24.50 -5.22
N ILE A 577 3.10 23.49 -5.68
CA ILE A 577 1.67 23.34 -5.39
C ILE A 577 1.44 23.13 -3.88
N SER A 578 2.18 22.21 -3.24
CA SER A 578 2.08 21.96 -1.79
C SER A 578 2.27 23.25 -0.97
N ILE A 579 3.33 24.02 -1.29
CA ILE A 579 3.65 25.27 -0.61
C ILE A 579 2.60 26.36 -0.89
N ALA A 580 2.08 26.48 -2.13
CA ALA A 580 0.97 27.38 -2.44
C ALA A 580 -0.31 27.01 -1.67
N MET A 581 -0.56 25.72 -1.44
CA MET A 581 -1.65 25.24 -0.60
C MET A 581 -1.36 25.33 0.91
N GLY A 582 -0.21 25.87 1.32
CA GLY A 582 0.16 26.04 2.73
C GLY A 582 0.57 24.75 3.44
N LEU A 583 0.98 23.72 2.69
CA LEU A 583 1.47 22.44 3.20
C LEU A 583 2.99 22.34 3.02
N GLN A 584 3.72 22.13 4.11
CA GLN A 584 5.15 21.82 4.07
C GLN A 584 5.36 20.31 3.83
N PRO A 585 6.09 19.87 2.77
CA PRO A 585 6.38 18.46 2.54
C PRO A 585 7.28 17.86 3.63
N VAL A 586 6.99 16.62 4.05
CA VAL A 586 7.74 15.85 5.05
C VAL A 586 8.17 14.51 4.46
N MET A 587 9.45 14.40 4.12
CA MET A 587 10.08 13.14 3.72
C MET A 587 10.63 12.41 4.96
N TRP A 588 10.93 11.13 4.81
CA TRP A 588 11.78 10.41 5.75
C TRP A 588 13.28 10.67 5.46
N THR A 589 14.15 10.32 6.39
CA THR A 589 15.58 10.65 6.30
C THR A 589 16.29 9.76 5.27
N ARG A 590 16.96 10.35 4.28
CA ARG A 590 17.73 9.64 3.25
C ARG A 590 19.18 10.12 3.26
N ILE A 591 20.11 9.22 3.54
CA ILE A 591 21.57 9.49 3.54
C ILE A 591 22.16 9.23 2.14
N SER A 592 21.66 8.21 1.46
CA SER A 592 22.03 7.86 0.07
C SER A 592 20.91 7.03 -0.57
N PRO A 593 20.98 6.70 -1.87
CA PRO A 593 20.05 5.75 -2.50
C PRO A 593 20.00 4.36 -1.85
N LEU A 594 21.05 3.96 -1.12
CA LEU A 594 21.15 2.66 -0.42
C LEU A 594 21.05 2.79 1.11
N ALA A 595 20.77 3.99 1.62
CA ALA A 595 20.69 4.29 3.04
C ALA A 595 19.49 5.23 3.30
N THR A 596 18.30 4.66 3.19
CA THR A 596 17.00 5.27 3.49
C THR A 596 16.57 4.93 4.92
N PHE A 597 15.84 5.82 5.57
CA PHE A 597 15.22 5.59 6.88
C PHE A 597 13.77 5.14 6.66
N ASP A 598 13.67 4.01 5.98
CA ASP A 598 12.44 3.34 5.61
C ASP A 598 12.49 1.95 6.23
N THR A 599 11.41 1.54 6.90
CA THR A 599 11.33 0.21 7.51
C THR A 599 11.02 -0.87 6.48
N ASP A 600 10.42 -0.52 5.33
CA ASP A 600 9.90 -1.46 4.32
C ASP A 600 8.78 -2.38 4.89
N ASP A 601 8.04 -1.87 5.88
CA ASP A 601 7.06 -2.62 6.66
C ASP A 601 5.79 -2.99 5.89
N PHE A 602 5.29 -2.07 5.05
CA PHE A 602 4.13 -2.29 4.19
C PHE A 602 4.31 -3.52 3.27
N ASN A 603 5.52 -3.77 2.80
CA ASN A 603 5.88 -4.92 1.96
C ASN A 603 5.79 -6.28 2.69
N ILE A 604 5.55 -6.32 4.01
CA ILE A 604 5.14 -7.57 4.68
C ILE A 604 3.76 -8.04 4.16
N LYS A 605 2.84 -7.11 3.87
CA LYS A 605 1.47 -7.46 3.45
C LYS A 605 1.44 -8.16 2.09
N GLY A 606 2.19 -7.63 1.12
CA GLY A 606 2.37 -8.22 -0.22
C GLY A 606 3.35 -9.40 -0.26
N GLY A 607 4.03 -9.71 0.85
CA GLY A 607 4.95 -10.85 0.95
C GLY A 607 6.32 -10.66 0.29
N THR A 608 6.56 -9.50 -0.34
CA THR A 608 7.83 -9.07 -0.94
C THR A 608 8.94 -8.89 0.10
N THR A 609 8.59 -8.50 1.34
CA THR A 609 9.54 -8.32 2.45
C THR A 609 9.13 -9.10 3.70
N THR A 610 10.07 -9.81 4.32
CA THR A 610 9.82 -10.50 5.59
C THR A 610 9.99 -9.58 6.80
N VAL A 611 9.31 -9.88 7.92
CA VAL A 611 9.51 -9.14 9.18
C VAL A 611 10.97 -9.14 9.68
N GLN A 612 11.77 -10.15 9.28
CA GLN A 612 13.21 -10.19 9.56
C GLN A 612 14.02 -9.20 8.70
N GLN A 613 13.59 -8.92 7.46
CA GLN A 613 14.16 -7.83 6.64
C GLN A 613 13.77 -6.46 7.20
N VAL A 614 12.50 -6.25 7.58
CA VAL A 614 12.03 -5.01 8.22
C VAL A 614 12.83 -4.69 9.48
N LEU A 615 13.05 -5.70 10.32
CA LEU A 615 13.87 -5.53 11.53
C LEU A 615 15.38 -5.39 11.24
N GLN A 616 15.88 -5.88 10.10
CA GLN A 616 17.24 -5.60 9.63
C GLN A 616 17.37 -4.15 9.11
N ASN A 617 16.36 -3.63 8.41
CA ASN A 617 16.26 -2.22 8.01
C ASN A 617 16.23 -1.33 9.25
N TRP A 618 15.41 -1.67 10.24
CA TRP A 618 15.38 -1.00 11.55
C TRP A 618 16.75 -0.98 12.25
N GLN A 619 17.50 -2.10 12.28
CA GLN A 619 18.85 -2.10 12.82
C GLN A 619 19.83 -1.22 12.03
N ASN A 620 19.69 -1.15 10.70
CA ASN A 620 20.48 -0.25 9.85
C ASN A 620 20.14 1.22 10.12
N ILE A 621 18.86 1.54 10.32
CA ILE A 621 18.36 2.86 10.74
C ILE A 621 18.99 3.27 12.06
N LEU A 622 18.91 2.43 13.09
CA LEU A 622 19.52 2.69 14.39
C LEU A 622 21.04 2.87 14.31
N GLY A 623 21.72 2.00 13.57
CA GLY A 623 23.17 2.09 13.35
C GLY A 623 23.58 3.44 12.78
N ASN A 624 22.90 3.90 11.74
CA ASN A 624 23.11 5.23 11.15
C ASN A 624 22.70 6.36 12.12
N ALA A 625 21.51 6.28 12.72
CA ALA A 625 20.93 7.30 13.61
C ALA A 625 21.85 7.66 14.79
N THR A 626 22.51 6.67 15.40
CA THR A 626 23.44 6.91 16.53
C THR A 626 24.73 7.64 16.16
N THR A 627 25.00 7.85 14.87
CA THR A 627 26.23 8.50 14.36
C THR A 627 26.00 9.87 13.73
N ARG A 628 24.76 10.37 13.70
CA ARG A 628 24.39 11.64 13.05
C ARG A 628 24.41 12.83 14.02
N ASP A 629 24.90 13.97 13.53
CA ASP A 629 24.83 15.26 14.23
C ASP A 629 23.42 15.88 14.23
N THR A 630 22.53 15.36 13.38
CA THR A 630 21.10 15.68 13.29
C THR A 630 20.25 14.48 13.69
N GLY A 631 19.00 14.74 14.04
CA GLY A 631 17.99 13.71 14.28
C GLY A 631 17.48 13.11 12.97
N PHE A 632 16.34 12.44 13.02
CA PHE A 632 15.86 11.64 11.89
C PHE A 632 14.35 11.42 11.91
N ILE A 633 13.81 11.07 10.74
CA ILE A 633 12.41 10.74 10.49
C ILE A 633 12.39 9.36 9.81
N VAL A 634 11.51 8.46 10.26
CA VAL A 634 11.40 7.08 9.75
C VAL A 634 10.04 6.88 9.11
N LEU A 635 9.99 6.16 7.98
CA LEU A 635 8.75 5.68 7.36
C LEU A 635 8.32 4.33 7.97
N GLU A 636 7.08 4.29 8.45
CA GLU A 636 6.30 3.14 8.95
C GLU A 636 4.83 3.39 8.54
N HIS A 637 3.98 2.37 8.49
CA HIS A 637 2.58 2.48 8.03
C HIS A 637 1.60 1.90 9.06
N ASP A 638 0.44 2.52 9.31
CA ASP A 638 -0.57 1.98 10.26
C ASP A 638 -1.83 1.39 9.59
N LEU A 639 -1.74 1.13 8.28
CA LEU A 639 -2.76 0.49 7.44
C LEU A 639 -3.01 -0.99 7.75
N TRP A 640 -1.95 -1.75 7.99
CA TRP A 640 -1.95 -3.22 8.03
C TRP A 640 -1.74 -3.76 9.44
N GLU A 641 -2.03 -5.05 9.64
CA GLU A 641 -1.83 -5.69 10.95
C GLU A 641 -0.33 -5.90 11.22
N GLN A 642 0.36 -6.45 10.23
CA GLN A 642 1.77 -6.83 10.30
C GLN A 642 2.69 -5.65 10.61
N THR A 643 2.38 -4.47 10.06
CA THR A 643 3.13 -3.22 10.31
C THR A 643 2.92 -2.74 11.74
N VAL A 644 1.68 -2.70 12.22
CA VAL A 644 1.36 -2.34 13.59
C VAL A 644 1.94 -3.34 14.60
N GLU A 645 2.02 -4.62 14.27
CA GLU A 645 2.61 -5.65 15.14
C GLU A 645 4.14 -5.65 15.15
N VAL A 646 4.83 -5.36 14.04
CA VAL A 646 6.29 -5.13 14.09
C VAL A 646 6.62 -3.82 14.82
N ALA A 647 5.84 -2.76 14.61
CA ALA A 647 5.99 -1.48 15.31
C ALA A 647 5.84 -1.62 16.83
N THR A 648 4.70 -2.15 17.28
CA THR A 648 4.35 -2.27 18.72
C THR A 648 4.95 -3.49 19.42
N GLY A 649 5.32 -4.53 18.66
CA GLY A 649 5.94 -5.75 19.16
C GLY A 649 7.45 -5.67 19.30
N TYR A 650 8.13 -4.92 18.42
CA TYR A 650 9.57 -5.02 18.22
C TYR A 650 10.28 -3.66 18.07
N ILE A 651 9.90 -2.81 17.10
CA ILE A 651 10.60 -1.55 16.78
C ILE A 651 10.56 -0.56 17.96
N LEU A 652 9.36 -0.19 18.44
CA LEU A 652 9.20 0.77 19.53
C LEU A 652 9.78 0.27 20.87
N PRO A 653 9.58 -1.01 21.29
CA PRO A 653 10.28 -1.58 22.45
C PRO A 653 11.80 -1.46 22.40
N ASP A 654 12.41 -1.76 21.24
CA ASP A 654 13.85 -1.71 21.03
C ASP A 654 14.39 -0.27 21.12
N ALA A 655 13.72 0.66 20.41
CA ALA A 655 14.02 2.10 20.47
C ALA A 655 13.94 2.68 21.89
N LEU A 656 12.97 2.22 22.71
CA LEU A 656 12.79 2.64 24.09
C LEU A 656 13.82 2.03 25.06
N ALA A 657 14.41 0.88 24.70
CA ALA A 657 15.49 0.24 25.48
C ALA A 657 16.87 0.87 25.24
N HIS A 658 17.04 1.59 24.12
CA HIS A 658 18.23 2.42 23.88
C HIS A 658 18.35 3.53 24.93
N THR A 659 19.31 3.38 25.83
CA THR A 659 19.58 4.30 26.96
C THR A 659 20.93 5.00 26.89
N ASN A 660 21.85 4.54 26.03
CA ASN A 660 23.13 5.17 25.77
C ASN A 660 23.65 4.82 24.34
N PRO A 661 23.43 5.69 23.33
CA PRO A 661 22.61 6.89 23.37
C PRO A 661 21.12 6.58 23.63
N LYS A 662 20.36 7.59 24.05
CA LYS A 662 18.89 7.52 24.19
C LYS A 662 18.24 8.37 23.10
N PHE A 663 17.22 7.85 22.44
CA PHE A 663 16.38 8.60 21.51
C PHE A 663 15.27 9.40 22.20
N ASN A 664 14.91 10.54 21.61
CA ASN A 664 13.80 11.38 22.06
C ASN A 664 12.63 11.29 21.04
N ILE A 665 11.95 10.15 21.05
CA ILE A 665 10.86 9.78 20.14
C ILE A 665 9.64 10.70 20.32
N ARG A 666 9.18 11.36 19.25
CA ARG A 666 8.10 12.37 19.29
C ARG A 666 7.53 12.71 17.90
N PRO A 667 6.40 13.45 17.77
CA PRO A 667 5.88 13.91 16.48
C PRO A 667 6.81 14.92 15.78
N VAL A 668 6.77 14.96 14.45
CA VAL A 668 7.66 15.76 13.58
C VAL A 668 7.69 17.24 13.98
N VAL A 669 6.53 17.88 14.20
CA VAL A 669 6.45 19.29 14.62
C VAL A 669 7.28 19.55 15.88
N THR A 670 7.24 18.64 16.85
CA THR A 670 8.01 18.75 18.09
C THR A 670 9.47 18.33 17.95
N CYS A 671 9.83 17.53 16.94
CA CYS A 671 11.22 17.23 16.62
C CYS A 671 11.91 18.41 15.92
N LEU A 672 11.13 19.22 15.17
CA LEU A 672 11.51 20.54 14.65
C LEU A 672 11.57 21.64 15.73
N ASN A 673 11.45 21.29 17.01
CA ASN A 673 11.40 22.22 18.15
C ASN A 673 10.26 23.26 18.08
N ARG A 674 9.14 22.93 17.43
CA ARG A 674 7.88 23.71 17.41
C ARG A 674 6.87 23.11 18.40
N ASP A 675 5.85 23.88 18.78
CA ASP A 675 4.74 23.40 19.65
C ASP A 675 3.74 22.58 18.80
N LEU A 676 2.99 21.64 19.40
CA LEU A 676 1.98 20.85 18.67
C LEU A 676 0.85 21.74 18.11
N LYS A 677 0.56 22.89 18.74
CA LYS A 677 -0.35 23.91 18.17
C LYS A 677 0.13 24.44 16.81
N ASP A 678 1.44 24.37 16.52
CA ASP A 678 2.05 24.98 15.33
C ASP A 678 1.87 24.13 14.07
N ALA A 679 1.31 22.91 14.19
CA ALA A 679 1.02 22.01 13.08
C ALA A 679 -0.29 22.32 12.33
N TYR A 680 -1.12 23.26 12.84
CA TYR A 680 -2.44 23.56 12.28
C TYR A 680 -2.68 25.07 12.14
N ILE A 681 -3.41 25.46 11.10
CA ILE A 681 -3.63 26.87 10.73
C ILE A 681 -4.38 27.65 11.81
N GLU A 682 -5.36 27.03 12.46
CA GLU A 682 -6.26 27.66 13.44
C GLU A 682 -5.64 27.82 14.84
N THR A 683 -4.59 27.06 15.15
CA THR A 683 -3.95 27.04 16.48
C THR A 683 -2.55 27.65 16.51
N ASN A 684 -1.93 27.84 15.35
CA ASN A 684 -0.63 28.47 15.20
C ASN A 684 -0.73 30.01 15.40
N ASP A 685 -0.02 30.54 16.39
CA ASP A 685 0.08 31.99 16.63
C ASP A 685 1.20 32.68 15.83
N ASN A 686 1.88 31.93 14.97
CA ASN A 686 2.97 32.32 14.08
C ASN A 686 4.23 32.82 14.81
N SER A 687 4.36 32.60 16.12
CA SER A 687 5.56 32.98 16.90
C SER A 687 6.73 32.01 16.72
N THR A 688 6.43 30.72 16.53
CA THR A 688 7.40 29.61 16.40
C THR A 688 7.36 28.92 15.03
N ASN A 689 6.28 29.08 14.27
CA ASN A 689 6.15 28.55 12.90
C ASN A 689 5.44 29.57 11.99
N PRO A 690 6.13 30.62 11.50
CA PRO A 690 5.52 31.58 10.57
C PRO A 690 5.16 30.88 9.24
N PRO A 691 4.03 31.21 8.60
CA PRO A 691 3.60 30.56 7.37
C PRO A 691 4.58 30.87 6.22
N PRO A 692 4.82 29.91 5.28
CA PRO A 692 5.77 30.11 4.18
C PRO A 692 5.47 31.32 3.27
N ILE A 693 4.20 31.74 3.21
CA ILE A 693 3.71 32.82 2.36
C ILE A 693 2.94 33.83 3.22
N GLN A 694 3.36 35.10 3.20
CA GLN A 694 2.54 36.20 3.72
C GLN A 694 1.49 36.60 2.67
N ILE A 695 0.35 35.91 2.65
CA ILE A 695 -0.76 36.19 1.72
C ILE A 695 -1.29 37.62 1.94
N PRO A 696 -1.17 38.55 0.97
CA PRO A 696 -1.63 39.93 1.13
C PRO A 696 -3.16 40.02 1.07
N GLY A 697 -3.83 39.97 2.22
CA GLY A 697 -5.28 40.15 2.31
C GLY A 697 -6.04 39.15 3.18
N ALA A 698 -5.35 38.17 3.79
CA ALA A 698 -5.97 37.27 4.77
C ALA A 698 -6.59 38.07 5.93
N VAL A 699 -7.93 38.18 5.96
CA VAL A 699 -8.65 39.04 6.91
C VAL A 699 -8.52 38.48 8.33
N THR A 700 -7.60 39.05 9.11
CA THR A 700 -7.45 38.69 10.52
C THR A 700 -8.67 39.19 11.30
N THR A 701 -9.64 38.30 11.53
CA THR A 701 -10.84 38.54 12.36
C THR A 701 -10.49 38.60 13.85
N THR A 702 -9.57 39.51 14.19
CA THR A 702 -9.26 39.88 15.57
C THR A 702 -10.52 40.41 16.24
N ALA A 703 -11.06 39.62 17.17
CA ALA A 703 -12.19 40.02 17.99
C ALA A 703 -11.77 41.19 18.89
N VAL A 704 -12.02 42.44 18.45
CA VAL A 704 -11.60 43.67 19.12
C VAL A 704 -12.31 43.83 20.46
N ARG A 705 -11.72 43.22 21.50
CA ARG A 705 -12.16 43.36 22.89
C ARG A 705 -11.65 44.67 23.48
N SER A 706 -12.16 45.79 22.96
CA SER A 706 -11.73 47.14 23.33
C SER A 706 -12.03 47.45 24.79
N SER A 707 -11.01 47.39 25.65
CA SER A 707 -11.03 47.95 26.99
C SER A 707 -10.88 49.48 26.92
N GLN A 708 -11.69 50.21 27.68
CA GLN A 708 -11.60 51.67 27.75
C GLN A 708 -10.54 52.13 28.76
N THR A 709 -9.54 52.86 28.28
CA THR A 709 -8.84 53.91 29.05
C THR A 709 -8.69 55.15 28.16
N GLY A 710 -8.91 56.35 28.72
CA GLY A 710 -9.18 57.57 27.95
C GLY A 710 -7.97 58.48 27.68
N GLY A 711 -8.09 59.35 26.66
CA GLY A 711 -6.99 60.21 26.19
C GLY A 711 -7.43 61.48 25.41
N SER A 712 -8.30 62.29 26.01
CA SER A 712 -8.68 63.69 25.66
C SER A 712 -7.91 64.43 24.53
N THR A 713 -8.65 64.87 23.48
CA THR A 713 -8.65 66.19 22.77
C THR A 713 -9.05 66.03 21.29
N GLY A 714 -9.89 66.88 20.67
CA GLY A 714 -10.78 67.93 21.20
C GLY A 714 -11.46 68.77 20.10
N HIS A 715 -12.74 69.15 20.30
CA HIS A 715 -13.58 70.09 19.51
C HIS A 715 -13.83 69.74 18.02
N THR A 716 -14.98 70.02 17.38
CA THR A 716 -16.07 70.99 17.64
C THR A 716 -17.50 70.36 17.61
N GLY A 717 -18.55 71.18 17.70
CA GLY A 717 -19.97 70.76 17.79
C GLY A 717 -20.61 70.21 16.49
N ALA A 718 -21.92 69.93 16.46
CA ALA A 718 -23.01 70.47 17.30
C ALA A 718 -24.12 69.45 17.67
N ALA A 719 -25.20 69.94 18.32
CA ALA A 719 -26.37 69.18 18.82
C ALA A 719 -27.30 68.67 17.67
N VAL A 720 -28.36 67.87 17.88
CA VAL A 720 -29.58 68.12 18.70
C VAL A 720 -30.12 66.81 19.36
N SER A 721 -30.95 66.93 20.41
CA SER A 721 -31.45 65.82 21.24
C SER A 721 -32.97 65.55 21.13
N ALA A 722 -33.38 64.27 21.24
CA ALA A 722 -34.65 63.75 21.81
C ALA A 722 -34.44 62.24 22.09
N HIS A 723 -34.72 61.64 23.26
CA HIS A 723 -36.00 61.42 23.96
C HIS A 723 -37.02 60.55 23.17
N SER A 724 -37.65 59.50 23.74
CA SER A 724 -37.57 58.94 25.12
C SER A 724 -38.29 57.58 25.33
N GLY A 725 -37.70 56.69 26.15
CA GLY A 725 -38.41 55.70 27.00
C GLY A 725 -38.92 54.38 26.35
N MET A 726 -39.36 53.36 27.11
CA MET A 726 -39.19 53.05 28.55
C MET A 726 -39.61 51.58 28.87
N GLY A 727 -38.96 50.95 29.87
CA GLY A 727 -39.27 49.59 30.39
C GLY A 727 -38.51 48.46 29.66
N GLY A 728 -38.11 47.33 30.27
CA GLY A 728 -38.29 46.79 31.64
C GLY A 728 -39.08 45.47 31.63
N ALA A 729 -38.77 44.42 32.43
CA ALA A 729 -37.64 44.17 33.34
C ALA A 729 -37.62 42.67 33.78
N VAL A 730 -36.43 42.12 34.13
CA VAL A 730 -36.15 40.97 35.06
C VAL A 730 -36.86 39.59 34.83
N GLY A 731 -36.23 38.41 34.97
CA GLY A 731 -34.84 38.03 35.26
C GLY A 731 -34.70 36.85 36.27
N SER A 732 -33.62 36.06 36.15
CA SER A 732 -33.08 35.09 37.16
C SER A 732 -33.88 33.80 37.49
N ALA A 733 -33.35 32.76 38.16
CA ALA A 733 -32.01 32.09 38.19
C ALA A 733 -32.05 30.88 39.19
N MET A 734 -30.99 30.03 39.21
CA MET A 734 -30.57 29.11 40.32
C MET A 734 -31.43 27.86 40.66
N VAL A 735 -30.95 26.78 41.33
CA VAL A 735 -29.65 26.04 41.36
C VAL A 735 -29.80 24.73 42.21
N ALA A 736 -28.86 23.76 42.10
CA ALA A 736 -28.67 22.55 42.95
C ALA A 736 -29.73 21.40 42.83
N GLY A 737 -29.47 20.14 43.21
CA GLY A 737 -28.19 19.47 43.58
C GLY A 737 -28.37 18.16 44.39
N LEU A 738 -27.40 17.24 44.25
CA LEU A 738 -27.07 16.07 45.10
C LEU A 738 -27.86 14.72 45.02
N ALA A 739 -27.09 13.71 44.56
CA ALA A 739 -27.07 12.24 44.73
C ALA A 739 -27.99 11.46 45.72
N LEU A 740 -28.21 10.17 45.39
CA LEU A 740 -28.38 9.03 46.32
C LEU A 740 -27.99 7.68 45.68
N LEU A 741 -27.73 6.63 46.47
CA LEU A 741 -27.22 5.31 46.02
C LEU A 741 -28.25 4.17 46.10
N THR A 742 -28.26 3.30 45.07
CA THR A 742 -28.51 1.84 45.07
C THR A 742 -28.16 1.32 43.66
N GLY A 743 -27.79 0.07 43.37
CA GLY A 743 -27.64 -1.15 44.17
C GLY A 743 -27.81 -2.35 43.22
N GLY A 744 -26.75 -3.12 42.94
CA GLY A 744 -26.72 -3.97 41.74
C GLY A 744 -27.26 -5.40 41.89
N ARG A 745 -27.58 -6.04 40.75
CA ARG A 745 -27.37 -7.49 40.50
C ARG A 745 -27.54 -7.89 39.03
N LEU A 746 -27.03 -9.09 38.73
CA LEU A 746 -26.94 -9.78 37.43
C LEU A 746 -28.30 -10.01 36.75
N ILE A 747 -28.29 -10.21 35.42
CA ILE A 747 -28.61 -11.49 34.76
C ILE A 747 -28.18 -11.47 33.28
N GLN A 748 -28.00 -12.65 32.68
CA GLN A 748 -27.64 -12.94 31.28
C GLN A 748 -28.71 -12.40 30.29
N TRP A 749 -28.43 -12.21 28.99
CA TRP A 749 -27.41 -12.81 28.12
C TRP A 749 -26.62 -11.77 27.34
#